data_AF-A0A9W7ZXE2-F1
#
_entry.id   AF-A0A9W7ZXE2-F1
#
_cell.length_a   1.000
_cell.length_b   1.000
_cell.length_c   1.000
_cell.angle_alpha   90.00
_cell.angle_beta   90.00
_cell.angle_gamma   90.00
#
_symmetry.space_group_name_H-M   'P 1'
#
loop_
_entity.id
_entity.type
_entity.pdbx_description
1 polymer ?
#
loop_
_entity_poly.entity_id
_entity_poly.type
_entity_poly.pdbx_seq_one_letter_code
_entity_poly.pdbx_strand_id
1 'polypeptide(L)'
;MPTLNLFNFGPNSINLSSLFNRNNDSNNNQNIENNGDQKIISPVADTPNSTAATSNATTTSNNNNNNNNTGSSRSGNSGLLGSVLTGRKMAFNITIIGIAAYFAYSKLNQDNSCTNNSTITSQSLEFLKNIHETSCAIVYSLAPNLLLSSCATIPTLPKVDAINNSSGSCSSAEPITIDSKNPEAYPFIDTTVLPLGHYPMRLIHTNDVHAHYDQFGPGGGDCSEEEIAAGKCYGGAPRLKYVVDQLRAAADSDRHKSLLVDAGDQFQGTMFFNYYYGKAGSQVLNTLGYEAMTLGNHEFDEGLNVLSEFVALLQFPMVSANVDIEFEELASQLVPYSIIKRHNLALIGVTTPETAELARNTTFVTFNNPVPIINRLAKEIKEKHGINRIIVLSHMGYQADIDLAKTLDPGVSLIIGGHSHSYLSPDPENDPEKSEGRYPTIIENNTDKSWRTFVVQSKKWGEYVGYLDLVFDPNGALTDLTGGKPIRLTQDIPQDPVIRKMIDDLRRPFDEEGRRVVGIASDDFKELSRLLNSEMPIGHMTSDAYVELCDNNPDVYSESSIVAGIFNSGGVRSGLYKGNVTVNDAIAIMPFSSLVAAVNITGEQLIKSVGQVLRDNTSIRPDSGLVASTLQLAGLKASFKVDQDTGKNVLEQLLIKNSNTTWTPVDMSKQYTIATFDFLAEGKDNMFYKDEVYKLPEYVVCGKPASAIIEHISRNSPISVKDYSNNRIILVS
;
A
#
# COMPACT_ATOMS: atom_id res chain seq x y z
N MET A 1 -7.69 -5.90 -36.53
CA MET A 1 -7.91 -6.65 -35.29
C MET A 1 -7.11 -7.95 -35.35
N PRO A 2 -6.01 -8.09 -34.60
CA PRO A 2 -5.45 -9.39 -34.28
C PRO A 2 -5.89 -9.83 -32.89
N THR A 3 -6.07 -11.14 -32.79
CA THR A 3 -6.59 -11.97 -31.71
C THR A 3 -5.75 -11.94 -30.43
N LEU A 4 -6.38 -11.71 -29.27
CA LEU A 4 -5.79 -11.95 -27.95
C LEU A 4 -5.62 -13.47 -27.72
N ASN A 5 -4.39 -13.91 -27.51
CA ASN A 5 -4.08 -15.21 -26.94
C ASN A 5 -4.21 -15.14 -25.42
N LEU A 6 -5.14 -15.91 -24.86
CA LEU A 6 -5.21 -16.22 -23.44
C LEU A 6 -4.06 -17.18 -23.11
N PHE A 7 -3.00 -16.68 -22.47
CA PHE A 7 -2.01 -17.53 -21.82
C PHE A 7 -2.55 -17.97 -20.45
N ASN A 8 -2.74 -19.27 -20.33
CA ASN A 8 -3.10 -19.96 -19.10
C ASN A 8 -1.77 -20.32 -18.39
N PHE A 9 -1.45 -19.64 -17.29
CA PHE A 9 -0.31 -20.01 -16.45
C PHE A 9 -0.82 -20.53 -15.10
N GLY A 10 -0.44 -21.78 -14.80
CA GLY A 10 -0.70 -22.42 -13.52
C GLY A 10 0.06 -21.74 -12.37
N PRO A 11 -0.28 -22.06 -11.12
CA PRO A 11 0.29 -21.41 -9.95
C PRO A 11 1.75 -21.80 -9.81
N ASN A 12 2.67 -20.88 -10.09
CA ASN A 12 4.00 -20.95 -9.49
C ASN A 12 3.81 -20.67 -8.01
N SER A 13 3.95 -21.71 -7.19
CA SER A 13 3.97 -21.64 -5.75
C SER A 13 5.15 -20.77 -5.28
N ILE A 14 4.89 -19.51 -4.99
CA ILE A 14 5.73 -18.74 -4.08
C ILE A 14 5.51 -19.37 -2.70
N ASN A 15 6.52 -20.08 -2.21
CA ASN A 15 6.45 -20.67 -0.87
C ASN A 15 6.48 -19.52 0.16
N LEU A 16 5.39 -19.32 0.88
CA LEU A 16 5.24 -18.28 1.91
C LEU A 16 6.38 -18.32 2.94
N SER A 17 6.96 -19.50 3.21
CA SER A 17 8.13 -19.62 4.10
C SER A 17 9.37 -18.88 3.58
N SER A 18 9.48 -18.60 2.29
CA SER A 18 10.62 -17.84 1.73
C SER A 18 10.52 -16.33 1.92
N LEU A 19 9.31 -15.81 2.20
CA LEU A 19 9.14 -14.43 2.68
C LEU A 19 9.61 -14.29 4.13
N PHE A 20 9.62 -15.37 4.91
CA PHE A 20 9.96 -15.35 6.34
C PHE A 20 11.28 -16.05 6.73
N ASN A 21 11.85 -16.89 5.86
CA ASN A 21 13.08 -17.65 6.09
C ASN A 21 13.91 -17.78 4.81
N ARG A 22 14.88 -16.87 4.64
CA ARG A 22 16.13 -17.15 3.92
C ARG A 22 17.27 -16.50 4.68
N ASN A 23 17.99 -17.33 5.44
CA ASN A 23 19.37 -17.03 5.82
C ASN A 23 20.27 -17.39 4.64
N ASN A 24 21.21 -16.47 4.36
CA ASN A 24 22.43 -16.60 3.56
C ASN A 24 22.36 -17.41 2.26
N ASP A 25 22.32 -16.69 1.13
CA ASP A 25 23.16 -16.98 -0.04
C ASP A 25 23.20 -15.75 -0.97
N SER A 26 24.17 -14.86 -0.74
CA SER A 26 24.60 -13.85 -1.72
C SER A 26 26.12 -13.88 -1.82
N ASN A 27 26.63 -14.75 -2.70
CA ASN A 27 28.01 -14.63 -3.18
C ASN A 27 28.09 -13.47 -4.17
N ASN A 28 28.83 -12.44 -3.76
CA ASN A 28 29.40 -11.39 -4.57
C ASN A 28 30.11 -11.96 -5.82
N ASN A 29 29.95 -11.30 -6.96
CA ASN A 29 31.09 -11.06 -7.82
C ASN A 29 30.92 -9.78 -8.64
N GLN A 30 31.74 -8.79 -8.28
CA GLN A 30 32.05 -7.61 -9.08
C GLN A 30 32.85 -8.03 -10.31
N ASN A 31 32.47 -7.52 -11.49
CA ASN A 31 33.34 -7.50 -12.66
C ASN A 31 33.84 -6.07 -12.87
N ILE A 32 35.13 -5.86 -12.59
CA ILE A 32 35.93 -4.77 -13.15
C ILE A 32 36.86 -5.39 -14.20
N GLU A 33 36.91 -4.74 -15.35
CA GLU A 33 37.67 -5.08 -16.55
C GLU A 33 39.17 -5.31 -16.28
N ASN A 34 39.78 -6.21 -17.04
CA ASN A 34 41.10 -5.95 -17.65
C ASN A 34 41.37 -6.82 -18.88
N ASN A 35 41.71 -6.13 -19.96
CA ASN A 35 42.37 -6.64 -21.16
C ASN A 35 43.72 -7.28 -20.83
N GLY A 36 44.14 -8.29 -21.60
CA GLY A 36 45.56 -8.62 -21.73
C GLY A 36 45.90 -10.10 -21.89
N ASP A 37 46.11 -10.49 -23.15
CA ASP A 37 47.09 -11.45 -23.64
C ASP A 37 47.04 -12.94 -23.23
N GLN A 38 46.83 -13.73 -24.30
CA GLN A 38 47.16 -15.13 -24.46
C GLN A 38 48.63 -15.43 -24.10
N LYS A 39 48.86 -16.54 -23.37
CA LYS A 39 49.93 -17.48 -23.73
C LYS A 39 49.73 -18.89 -23.15
N ILE A 40 49.59 -19.81 -24.10
CA ILE A 40 49.74 -21.27 -24.07
C ILE A 40 51.06 -21.67 -23.41
N ILE A 41 51.09 -22.72 -22.55
CA ILE A 41 51.96 -23.93 -22.63
C ILE A 41 51.35 -25.11 -21.82
N SER A 42 51.34 -26.27 -22.48
CA SER A 42 50.88 -27.63 -22.13
C SER A 42 51.72 -28.41 -21.08
N PRO A 43 51.28 -29.62 -20.66
CA PRO A 43 51.73 -30.36 -19.47
C PRO A 43 52.64 -31.58 -19.77
N VAL A 44 53.33 -32.12 -18.75
CA VAL A 44 54.01 -33.45 -18.73
C VAL A 44 54.08 -33.87 -17.25
N ALA A 45 53.32 -34.86 -16.75
CA ALA A 45 53.54 -36.33 -16.75
C ALA A 45 54.82 -36.82 -16.01
N ASP A 46 54.65 -37.52 -14.87
CA ASP A 46 54.98 -38.95 -14.72
C ASP A 46 55.14 -39.39 -13.23
N THR A 47 54.60 -40.59 -13.00
CA THR A 47 54.59 -41.47 -11.80
C THR A 47 55.97 -42.12 -11.48
N PRO A 48 56.15 -43.17 -10.63
CA PRO A 48 55.41 -43.74 -9.49
C PRO A 48 56.30 -44.12 -8.25
N ASN A 49 55.66 -44.66 -7.19
CA ASN A 49 55.94 -45.99 -6.55
C ASN A 49 56.20 -46.09 -5.03
N SER A 50 55.68 -47.21 -4.48
CA SER A 50 55.95 -47.90 -3.18
C SER A 50 55.24 -47.34 -1.93
N THR A 51 54.70 -48.12 -0.97
CA THR A 51 54.71 -49.57 -0.68
C THR A 51 53.61 -49.89 0.34
N ALA A 52 53.17 -51.14 0.37
CA ALA A 52 52.14 -51.70 1.25
C ALA A 52 52.65 -52.04 2.67
N ALA A 53 51.72 -52.09 3.64
CA ALA A 53 51.80 -52.98 4.81
C ALA A 53 50.40 -53.34 5.31
N THR A 54 50.17 -54.65 5.42
CA THR A 54 48.98 -55.36 5.88
C THR A 54 49.12 -55.82 7.34
N SER A 55 48.03 -55.87 8.11
CA SER A 55 47.81 -56.95 9.10
C SER A 55 46.32 -57.17 9.41
N ASN A 56 45.92 -58.45 9.33
CA ASN A 56 44.67 -59.08 9.79
C ASN A 56 44.67 -59.16 11.36
N ALA A 57 43.61 -59.51 12.11
CA ALA A 57 42.59 -60.53 11.89
C ALA A 57 41.44 -60.49 12.95
N THR A 58 40.22 -60.89 12.53
CA THR A 58 39.23 -61.86 13.13
C THR A 58 38.89 -61.85 14.64
N THR A 59 37.71 -62.19 15.18
CA THR A 59 36.30 -62.55 14.80
C THR A 59 35.60 -62.89 16.13
N THR A 60 34.30 -62.60 16.32
CA THR A 60 33.35 -63.54 16.98
C THR A 60 31.88 -63.23 16.64
N SER A 61 31.26 -64.28 16.11
CA SER A 61 29.85 -64.64 15.81
C SER A 61 28.73 -64.27 16.79
N ASN A 62 27.53 -63.93 16.27
CA ASN A 62 26.31 -64.78 16.28
C ASN A 62 25.11 -64.09 15.59
N ASN A 63 24.66 -64.62 14.44
CA ASN A 63 23.37 -65.32 14.16
C ASN A 63 22.10 -64.47 14.42
N ASN A 64 21.19 -64.22 13.47
CA ASN A 64 20.45 -65.19 12.65
C ASN A 64 19.56 -64.49 11.58
N ASN A 65 19.61 -65.01 10.32
CA ASN A 65 18.53 -65.38 9.38
C ASN A 65 17.21 -64.58 9.31
N ASN A 66 16.55 -64.33 8.16
CA ASN A 66 16.64 -64.82 6.77
C ASN A 66 15.78 -63.86 5.90
N ASN A 67 16.26 -63.34 4.76
CA ASN A 67 15.99 -63.80 3.38
C ASN A 67 14.50 -63.94 2.97
N ASN A 68 14.02 -63.12 2.02
CA ASN A 68 14.16 -63.45 0.59
C ASN A 68 13.63 -62.35 -0.36
N ASN A 69 14.30 -62.30 -1.50
CA ASN A 69 14.21 -61.35 -2.60
C ASN A 69 13.89 -62.15 -3.88
N THR A 70 12.91 -61.74 -4.68
CA THR A 70 12.72 -62.05 -6.13
C THR A 70 11.64 -61.08 -6.63
N GLY A 71 11.71 -60.33 -7.73
CA GLY A 71 12.50 -60.39 -8.94
C GLY A 71 11.57 -60.17 -10.15
N SER A 72 11.66 -59.00 -10.79
CA SER A 72 11.42 -58.69 -12.23
C SER A 72 10.09 -59.05 -12.94
N SER A 73 9.38 -58.05 -13.48
CA SER A 73 9.28 -57.73 -14.93
C SER A 73 8.00 -56.97 -15.35
N ARG A 74 8.11 -56.29 -16.51
CA ARG A 74 7.29 -55.23 -17.15
C ARG A 74 5.83 -55.58 -17.55
N SER A 75 4.94 -54.60 -17.46
CA SER A 75 3.96 -54.10 -18.48
C SER A 75 3.04 -53.07 -17.78
N GLY A 76 2.42 -52.05 -18.35
CA GLY A 76 2.22 -51.53 -19.70
C GLY A 76 1.22 -50.38 -19.55
N ASN A 77 1.52 -49.23 -20.14
CA ASN A 77 0.84 -47.97 -19.96
C ASN A 77 -0.42 -47.90 -20.86
N SER A 78 -1.64 -47.92 -20.30
CA SER A 78 -2.88 -47.64 -21.05
C SER A 78 -4.04 -47.25 -20.12
N GLY A 79 -3.96 -46.06 -19.48
CA GLY A 79 -5.04 -45.56 -18.62
C GLY A 79 -5.30 -44.05 -18.69
N LEU A 80 -4.43 -43.24 -19.30
CA LEU A 80 -4.49 -41.78 -19.16
C LEU A 80 -5.18 -41.01 -20.32
N LEU A 81 -5.47 -41.64 -21.46
CA LEU A 81 -6.16 -40.94 -22.56
C LEU A 81 -7.70 -41.01 -22.50
N GLY A 82 -8.26 -41.97 -21.76
CA GLY A 82 -9.71 -42.15 -21.64
C GLY A 82 -10.42 -41.15 -20.71
N SER A 83 -9.75 -40.70 -19.66
CA SER A 83 -10.31 -39.77 -18.64
C SER A 83 -10.26 -38.30 -19.04
N VAL A 84 -9.32 -37.93 -19.92
CA VAL A 84 -9.14 -36.54 -20.37
C VAL A 84 -10.18 -36.14 -21.44
N LEU A 85 -10.64 -37.09 -22.26
CA LEU A 85 -11.65 -36.86 -23.28
C LEU A 85 -13.08 -36.78 -22.71
N THR A 86 -13.39 -37.52 -21.64
CA THR A 86 -14.67 -37.45 -20.90
C THR A 86 -14.78 -36.19 -20.06
N GLY A 87 -13.70 -35.75 -19.40
CA GLY A 87 -13.67 -34.50 -18.64
C GLY A 87 -13.85 -33.24 -19.52
N ARG A 88 -13.27 -33.23 -20.72
CA ARG A 88 -13.42 -32.10 -21.67
C ARG A 88 -14.82 -31.98 -22.27
N LYS A 89 -15.51 -33.09 -22.55
CA LYS A 89 -16.91 -33.07 -23.01
C LYS A 89 -17.88 -32.66 -21.90
N MET A 90 -17.60 -33.04 -20.66
CA MET A 90 -18.42 -32.67 -19.50
C MET A 90 -18.31 -31.17 -19.18
N ALA A 91 -17.10 -30.61 -19.23
CA ALA A 91 -16.88 -29.17 -19.12
C ALA A 91 -17.58 -28.38 -20.23
N PHE A 92 -17.51 -28.86 -21.49
CA PHE A 92 -18.15 -28.21 -22.63
C PHE A 92 -19.68 -28.15 -22.50
N ASN A 93 -20.32 -29.22 -22.01
CA ASN A 93 -21.77 -29.27 -21.81
C ASN A 93 -22.24 -28.39 -20.63
N ILE A 94 -21.47 -28.29 -19.54
CA ILE A 94 -21.77 -27.40 -18.41
C ILE A 94 -21.64 -25.94 -18.84
N THR A 95 -20.64 -25.61 -19.67
CA THR A 95 -20.49 -24.25 -20.24
C THR A 95 -21.65 -23.88 -21.14
N ILE A 96 -22.16 -24.79 -21.97
CA ILE A 96 -23.34 -24.52 -22.82
C ILE A 96 -24.61 -24.30 -21.98
N ILE A 97 -24.81 -25.07 -20.90
CA ILE A 97 -25.94 -24.89 -19.98
C ILE A 97 -25.84 -23.55 -19.25
N GLY A 98 -24.65 -23.15 -18.81
CA GLY A 98 -24.40 -21.84 -18.20
C GLY A 98 -24.65 -20.68 -19.16
N ILE A 99 -24.26 -20.83 -20.43
CA ILE A 99 -24.52 -19.82 -21.47
C ILE A 99 -26.02 -19.73 -21.80
N ALA A 100 -26.73 -20.86 -21.88
CA ALA A 100 -28.18 -20.88 -22.12
C ALA A 100 -28.96 -20.25 -20.94
N ALA A 101 -28.56 -20.53 -19.70
CA ALA A 101 -29.13 -19.91 -18.50
C ALA A 101 -28.87 -18.39 -18.46
N TYR A 102 -27.66 -17.97 -18.84
CA TYR A 102 -27.31 -16.55 -18.95
C TYR A 102 -28.12 -15.82 -20.04
N PHE A 103 -28.33 -16.43 -21.21
CA PHE A 103 -29.18 -15.85 -22.25
C PHE A 103 -30.66 -15.84 -21.87
N ALA A 104 -31.16 -16.86 -21.16
CA ALA A 104 -32.53 -16.87 -20.63
C ALA A 104 -32.74 -15.77 -19.56
N TYR A 105 -31.77 -15.58 -18.66
CA TYR A 105 -31.76 -14.52 -17.66
C TYR A 105 -31.64 -13.12 -18.29
N SER A 106 -30.79 -12.97 -19.31
CA SER A 106 -30.65 -11.73 -20.07
C SER A 106 -31.90 -11.37 -20.87
N LYS A 107 -32.67 -12.37 -21.35
CA LYS A 107 -33.92 -12.15 -22.08
C LYS A 107 -35.05 -11.73 -21.14
N LEU A 108 -35.11 -12.32 -19.94
CA LEU A 108 -36.05 -11.90 -18.88
C LEU A 108 -35.79 -10.48 -18.36
N ASN A 109 -34.53 -10.03 -18.36
CA ASN A 109 -34.18 -8.65 -17.97
C ASN A 109 -34.43 -7.60 -19.07
N GLN A 110 -34.54 -8.00 -20.34
CA GLN A 110 -34.84 -7.05 -21.44
C GLN A 110 -36.33 -6.71 -21.56
N ASP A 111 -37.23 -7.49 -20.96
CA ASP A 111 -38.69 -7.24 -20.99
C ASP A 111 -39.21 -6.39 -19.81
N ASN A 112 -38.33 -5.84 -18.96
CA ASN A 112 -38.73 -4.95 -17.87
C ASN A 112 -38.78 -3.47 -18.29
N SER A 113 -39.78 -3.13 -19.11
CA SER A 113 -40.43 -1.82 -18.97
C SER A 113 -41.46 -1.94 -17.85
N CYS A 114 -41.17 -1.33 -16.69
CA CYS A 114 -42.11 -1.25 -15.58
C CYS A 114 -43.38 -0.50 -16.00
N THR A 115 -44.43 -1.23 -16.35
CA THR A 115 -45.81 -0.78 -16.18
C THR A 115 -46.61 -1.90 -15.52
N ASN A 116 -47.49 -1.50 -14.60
CA ASN A 116 -48.21 -2.36 -13.65
C ASN A 116 -48.89 -3.58 -14.29
N ASN A 117 -48.84 -4.71 -13.58
CA ASN A 117 -49.43 -6.03 -13.87
C ASN A 117 -48.83 -6.82 -15.05
N SER A 118 -47.81 -7.63 -14.77
CA SER A 118 -47.51 -8.83 -15.56
C SER A 118 -47.34 -10.04 -14.65
N THR A 119 -48.26 -10.99 -14.78
CA THR A 119 -48.21 -12.30 -14.13
C THR A 119 -47.24 -13.18 -14.91
N ILE A 120 -46.29 -13.84 -14.24
CA ILE A 120 -45.45 -14.87 -14.86
C ILE A 120 -46.38 -15.95 -15.43
N THR A 121 -46.40 -16.13 -16.74
CA THR A 121 -47.29 -17.11 -17.39
C THR A 121 -46.79 -18.54 -17.15
N SER A 122 -47.72 -19.49 -17.06
CA SER A 122 -47.48 -20.92 -16.80
C SER A 122 -46.46 -21.57 -17.75
N GLN A 123 -46.29 -21.04 -18.96
CA GLN A 123 -45.29 -21.50 -19.93
C GLN A 123 -43.84 -21.28 -19.48
N SER A 124 -43.55 -20.21 -18.75
CA SER A 124 -42.20 -19.90 -18.26
C SER A 124 -41.77 -20.84 -17.12
N LEU A 125 -42.72 -21.25 -16.27
CA LEU A 125 -42.47 -22.25 -15.22
C LEU A 125 -42.28 -23.65 -15.81
N GLU A 126 -43.05 -24.01 -16.84
CA GLU A 126 -42.97 -25.31 -17.49
C GLU A 126 -41.67 -25.47 -18.30
N PHE A 127 -41.15 -24.38 -18.86
CA PHE A 127 -39.84 -24.34 -19.50
C PHE A 127 -38.70 -24.60 -18.50
N LEU A 128 -38.73 -23.97 -17.32
CA LEU A 128 -37.73 -24.19 -16.27
C LEU A 128 -37.78 -25.61 -15.70
N LYS A 129 -38.98 -26.18 -15.58
CA LYS A 129 -39.18 -27.57 -15.13
C LYS A 129 -38.60 -28.58 -16.12
N ASN A 130 -38.82 -28.37 -17.41
CA ASN A 130 -38.25 -29.20 -18.48
C ASN A 130 -36.72 -29.12 -18.54
N ILE A 131 -36.12 -27.95 -18.30
CA ILE A 131 -34.65 -27.81 -18.22
C ILE A 131 -34.10 -28.59 -17.03
N HIS A 132 -34.74 -28.53 -15.87
CA HIS A 132 -34.33 -29.25 -14.67
C HIS A 132 -34.43 -30.78 -14.85
N GLU A 133 -35.55 -31.29 -15.35
CA GLU A 133 -35.77 -32.72 -15.56
C GLU A 133 -34.83 -33.30 -16.64
N THR A 134 -34.58 -32.55 -17.71
CA THR A 134 -33.64 -32.96 -18.77
C THR A 134 -32.20 -32.98 -18.25
N SER A 135 -31.83 -32.01 -17.40
CA SER A 135 -30.49 -31.95 -16.79
C SER A 135 -30.23 -33.12 -15.83
N CYS A 136 -31.23 -33.48 -15.01
CA CYS A 136 -31.14 -34.63 -14.11
C CYS A 136 -31.10 -35.97 -14.86
N ALA A 137 -31.88 -36.13 -15.94
CA ALA A 137 -31.90 -37.36 -16.74
C ALA A 137 -30.56 -37.61 -17.47
N ILE A 138 -29.91 -36.55 -17.97
CA ILE A 138 -28.60 -36.63 -18.62
C ILE A 138 -27.53 -37.08 -17.63
N VAL A 139 -27.53 -36.54 -16.40
CA VAL A 139 -26.58 -36.92 -15.34
C VAL A 139 -26.76 -38.39 -14.93
N TYR A 140 -28.02 -38.86 -14.80
CA TYR A 140 -28.31 -40.26 -14.46
C TYR A 140 -27.85 -41.26 -15.53
N SER A 141 -27.96 -40.90 -16.82
CA SER A 141 -27.56 -41.77 -17.94
C SER A 141 -26.04 -41.92 -18.11
N LEU A 142 -25.27 -40.94 -17.62
CA LEU A 142 -23.82 -40.85 -17.85
C LEU A 142 -22.98 -41.41 -16.68
N ALA A 143 -23.55 -41.56 -15.48
CA ALA A 143 -22.82 -42.07 -14.31
C ALA A 143 -23.75 -42.78 -13.29
N PRO A 144 -24.26 -43.99 -13.59
CA PRO A 144 -25.28 -44.65 -12.75
C PRO A 144 -24.80 -45.15 -11.37
N ASN A 145 -23.49 -45.13 -11.08
CA ASN A 145 -22.91 -45.65 -9.81
C ASN A 145 -22.37 -44.55 -8.87
N LEU A 146 -22.59 -43.27 -9.16
CA LEU A 146 -22.28 -42.18 -8.23
C LEU A 146 -23.50 -41.91 -7.34
N LEU A 147 -23.46 -42.39 -6.09
CA LEU A 147 -24.40 -42.01 -5.04
C LEU A 147 -24.26 -40.50 -4.77
N LEU A 148 -25.13 -39.70 -5.38
CA LEU A 148 -25.23 -38.26 -5.15
C LEU A 148 -26.43 -37.97 -4.24
N SER A 149 -26.15 -37.63 -3.00
CA SER A 149 -27.10 -37.05 -2.04
C SER A 149 -27.59 -35.64 -2.41
N SER A 150 -27.21 -35.11 -3.58
CA SER A 150 -27.52 -33.74 -4.00
C SER A 150 -28.80 -33.57 -4.83
N CYS A 151 -29.57 -34.63 -5.09
CA CYS A 151 -30.91 -34.51 -5.71
C CYS A 151 -32.08 -34.64 -4.70
N ALA A 152 -31.82 -34.96 -3.42
CA ALA A 152 -32.87 -35.26 -2.44
C ALA A 152 -33.06 -34.19 -1.34
N THR A 153 -32.35 -33.07 -1.37
CA THR A 153 -32.51 -32.00 -0.37
C THR A 153 -32.56 -30.62 -1.02
N ILE A 154 -33.67 -30.35 -1.70
CA ILE A 154 -34.15 -28.99 -1.98
C ILE A 154 -35.66 -29.02 -1.61
N PRO A 155 -36.19 -28.02 -0.88
CA PRO A 155 -37.56 -28.08 -0.37
C PRO A 155 -38.55 -28.30 -1.50
N THR A 156 -39.50 -29.22 -1.31
CA THR A 156 -40.66 -29.37 -2.21
C THR A 156 -41.35 -28.02 -2.34
N LEU A 157 -41.37 -27.45 -3.55
CA LEU A 157 -42.28 -26.36 -3.90
C LEU A 157 -43.71 -26.79 -3.49
N PRO A 158 -44.51 -25.89 -2.88
CA PRO A 158 -45.83 -26.25 -2.39
C PRO A 158 -46.70 -26.77 -3.54
N LYS A 159 -47.44 -27.84 -3.27
CA LYS A 159 -48.46 -28.39 -4.19
C LYS A 159 -49.46 -27.29 -4.56
N VAL A 160 -49.84 -27.23 -5.83
CA VAL A 160 -50.71 -26.22 -6.45
C VAL A 160 -52.20 -26.34 -6.03
N ASP A 161 -52.53 -27.09 -4.97
CA ASP A 161 -53.94 -27.33 -4.56
C ASP A 161 -54.39 -26.52 -3.33
N ALA A 162 -53.74 -25.40 -3.02
CA ALA A 162 -54.17 -24.53 -1.91
C ALA A 162 -54.12 -23.04 -2.28
N ILE A 163 -54.72 -22.66 -3.41
CA ILE A 163 -55.11 -21.27 -3.67
C ILE A 163 -56.57 -21.27 -4.11
N ASN A 164 -57.46 -21.54 -3.16
CA ASN A 164 -58.84 -21.08 -3.18
C ASN A 164 -59.33 -21.16 -1.73
N ASN A 165 -59.58 -19.99 -1.13
CA ASN A 165 -60.05 -19.75 0.24
C ASN A 165 -58.97 -19.52 1.31
N SER A 166 -58.45 -18.30 1.37
CA SER A 166 -58.43 -17.53 2.62
C SER A 166 -57.96 -16.10 2.36
N SER A 167 -58.87 -15.15 2.56
CA SER A 167 -58.56 -13.75 2.83
C SER A 167 -57.69 -13.66 4.08
N GLY A 168 -56.44 -13.19 3.94
CA GLY A 168 -55.52 -12.98 5.06
C GLY A 168 -54.37 -12.06 4.64
N SER A 169 -54.22 -10.94 5.34
CA SER A 169 -53.21 -9.92 5.07
C SER A 169 -51.79 -10.41 5.33
N CYS A 170 -50.87 -10.13 4.40
CA CYS A 170 -49.43 -10.19 4.66
C CYS A 170 -49.00 -8.93 5.43
N SER A 171 -48.80 -9.05 6.73
CA SER A 171 -47.96 -8.15 7.52
C SER A 171 -46.53 -8.67 7.56
N SER A 172 -45.59 -7.81 7.14
CA SER A 172 -44.16 -7.76 7.48
C SER A 172 -43.33 -9.05 7.30
N ALA A 173 -42.92 -9.30 6.06
CA ALA A 173 -41.51 -9.57 5.80
C ALA A 173 -41.09 -8.48 4.81
N GLU A 174 -40.34 -7.49 5.30
CA GLU A 174 -39.79 -6.45 4.44
C GLU A 174 -38.87 -7.10 3.40
N PRO A 175 -39.04 -6.79 2.10
CA PRO A 175 -38.00 -7.08 1.14
C PRO A 175 -36.73 -6.34 1.59
N ILE A 176 -35.58 -7.00 1.54
CA ILE A 176 -34.30 -6.29 1.58
C ILE A 176 -34.26 -5.43 0.32
N THR A 177 -34.75 -4.20 0.43
CA THR A 177 -34.40 -3.12 -0.49
C THR A 177 -32.90 -2.94 -0.35
N ILE A 178 -32.15 -3.31 -1.40
CA ILE A 178 -30.87 -2.66 -1.65
C ILE A 178 -31.23 -1.18 -1.70
N ASP A 179 -30.83 -0.43 -0.67
CA ASP A 179 -31.02 1.02 -0.66
C ASP A 179 -30.40 1.55 -1.96
N SER A 180 -31.28 1.89 -2.89
CA SER A 180 -30.93 2.34 -4.20
C SER A 180 -30.34 3.73 -4.01
N LYS A 181 -29.02 3.79 -3.79
CA LYS A 181 -28.17 4.99 -3.80
C LYS A 181 -28.93 6.24 -3.37
N ASN A 182 -29.07 6.49 -2.08
CA ASN A 182 -29.68 7.72 -1.59
C ASN A 182 -28.89 8.96 -2.11
N PRO A 183 -29.32 9.60 -3.21
CA PRO A 183 -28.55 10.67 -3.83
C PRO A 183 -28.66 11.97 -3.00
N GLU A 184 -29.52 11.98 -1.97
CA GLU A 184 -29.68 13.10 -1.04
C GLU A 184 -28.54 13.20 -0.02
N ALA A 185 -27.71 12.16 0.16
CA ALA A 185 -26.65 12.17 1.16
C ALA A 185 -25.54 13.22 0.85
N TYR A 186 -25.30 13.50 -0.44
CA TYR A 186 -24.26 14.41 -0.90
C TYR A 186 -24.76 15.31 -2.03
N PRO A 187 -25.69 16.24 -1.75
CA PRO A 187 -26.31 17.08 -2.78
C PRO A 187 -25.25 17.82 -3.61
N PHE A 188 -25.49 17.98 -4.90
CA PHE A 188 -24.65 18.78 -5.78
C PHE A 188 -25.10 20.24 -5.80
N ILE A 189 -24.17 21.15 -6.11
CA ILE A 189 -24.47 22.57 -6.19
C ILE A 189 -25.65 22.85 -7.14
N ASP A 190 -26.55 23.76 -6.73
CA ASP A 190 -27.66 24.20 -7.56
C ASP A 190 -27.13 24.96 -8.78
N THR A 191 -27.17 24.29 -9.93
CA THR A 191 -26.66 24.86 -11.19
C THR A 191 -27.58 25.92 -11.80
N THR A 192 -28.83 26.05 -11.31
CA THR A 192 -29.81 27.00 -11.86
C THR A 192 -29.54 28.46 -11.46
N VAL A 193 -28.77 28.67 -10.39
CA VAL A 193 -28.43 30.00 -9.86
C VAL A 193 -27.04 30.48 -10.27
N LEU A 194 -26.31 29.71 -11.09
CA LEU A 194 -24.95 30.06 -11.49
C LEU A 194 -24.92 31.20 -12.51
N PRO A 195 -23.97 32.15 -12.40
CA PRO A 195 -23.86 33.21 -13.40
C PRO A 195 -23.49 32.64 -14.78
N LEU A 196 -23.90 33.36 -15.84
CA LEU A 196 -23.67 32.92 -17.22
C LEU A 196 -22.19 32.60 -17.48
N GLY A 197 -21.93 31.46 -18.13
CA GLY A 197 -20.60 31.01 -18.49
C GLY A 197 -19.81 30.32 -17.37
N HIS A 198 -20.35 30.23 -16.15
CA HIS A 198 -19.74 29.46 -15.08
C HIS A 198 -19.92 27.96 -15.31
N TYR A 199 -18.94 27.17 -14.86
CA TYR A 199 -18.90 25.73 -15.06
C TYR A 199 -18.81 24.98 -13.72
N PRO A 200 -19.90 24.31 -13.28
CA PRO A 200 -19.88 23.49 -12.08
C PRO A 200 -19.39 22.07 -12.38
N MET A 201 -18.55 21.52 -11.50
CA MET A 201 -18.18 20.10 -11.53
C MET A 201 -17.85 19.57 -10.13
N ARG A 202 -18.02 18.27 -9.91
CA ARG A 202 -17.59 17.60 -8.69
C ARG A 202 -16.21 16.98 -8.89
N LEU A 203 -15.28 17.36 -8.04
CA LEU A 203 -14.00 16.69 -7.91
C LEU A 203 -14.04 15.75 -6.71
N ILE A 204 -13.51 14.55 -6.87
CA ILE A 204 -13.31 13.57 -5.82
C ILE A 204 -11.83 13.19 -5.84
N HIS A 205 -11.19 13.10 -4.67
CA HIS A 205 -9.77 12.79 -4.60
C HIS A 205 -9.40 11.93 -3.40
N THR A 206 -8.29 11.21 -3.58
CA THR A 206 -7.56 10.49 -2.54
C THR A 206 -6.07 10.79 -2.67
N ASN A 207 -5.33 10.51 -1.61
CA ASN A 207 -3.88 10.57 -1.57
C ASN A 207 -3.38 9.60 -0.48
N ASP A 208 -2.15 9.10 -0.62
CA ASP A 208 -1.46 8.34 0.43
C ASP A 208 -2.25 7.13 0.95
N VAL A 209 -2.91 6.41 0.04
CA VAL A 209 -3.71 5.22 0.38
C VAL A 209 -2.83 4.09 0.92
N HIS A 210 -1.56 4.02 0.51
CA HIS A 210 -0.58 3.05 1.01
C HIS A 210 -1.16 1.63 1.11
N ALA A 211 -1.71 1.13 0.00
CA ALA A 211 -2.25 -0.21 -0.11
C ALA A 211 -3.30 -0.62 0.96
N HIS A 212 -3.96 0.31 1.64
CA HIS A 212 -5.07 0.04 2.57
C HIS A 212 -6.37 -0.24 1.79
N TYR A 213 -6.36 -1.33 1.01
CA TYR A 213 -7.47 -1.72 0.15
C TYR A 213 -8.59 -2.46 0.90
N ASP A 214 -8.28 -3.03 2.06
CA ASP A 214 -9.27 -3.53 3.01
C ASP A 214 -9.53 -2.50 4.12
N GLN A 215 -10.59 -2.71 4.91
CA GLN A 215 -10.82 -1.90 6.10
C GLN A 215 -9.74 -2.17 7.15
N PHE A 216 -9.39 -1.14 7.90
CA PHE A 216 -8.36 -1.18 8.93
C PHE A 216 -8.91 -0.69 10.27
N GLY A 217 -8.29 -1.16 11.36
CA GLY A 217 -8.53 -0.63 12.70
C GLY A 217 -7.89 0.76 12.86
N PRO A 218 -8.11 1.47 13.97
CA PRO A 218 -7.62 2.84 14.12
C PRO A 218 -6.08 2.95 14.15
N GLY A 219 -5.36 1.82 14.27
CA GLY A 219 -3.90 1.77 14.21
C GLY A 219 -3.32 1.81 12.81
N GLY A 220 -4.12 1.47 11.79
CA GLY A 220 -3.68 1.23 10.40
C GLY A 220 -3.55 -0.27 10.06
N GLY A 221 -3.44 -1.13 11.07
CA GLY A 221 -3.47 -2.59 10.90
C GLY A 221 -4.86 -3.15 10.59
N ASP A 222 -4.94 -4.47 10.45
CA ASP A 222 -6.21 -5.16 10.20
C ASP A 222 -7.23 -4.87 11.30
N CYS A 223 -8.51 -4.75 10.93
CA CYS A 223 -9.55 -4.58 11.94
C CYS A 223 -9.79 -5.89 12.71
N SER A 224 -9.54 -5.86 14.02
CA SER A 224 -9.78 -6.97 14.94
C SER A 224 -11.28 -7.22 15.17
N GLU A 225 -11.63 -8.39 15.70
CA GLU A 225 -13.03 -8.72 16.05
C GLU A 225 -13.61 -7.74 17.08
N GLU A 226 -12.80 -7.27 18.03
CA GLU A 226 -13.20 -6.28 19.03
C GLU A 226 -13.48 -4.92 18.39
N GLU A 227 -12.64 -4.47 17.47
CA GLU A 227 -12.83 -3.20 16.76
C GLU A 227 -14.04 -3.26 15.82
N ILE A 228 -14.26 -4.38 15.13
CA ILE A 228 -15.46 -4.61 14.32
C ILE A 228 -16.70 -4.53 15.22
N ALA A 229 -16.70 -5.20 16.37
CA ALA A 229 -17.82 -5.17 17.31
C ALA A 229 -18.05 -3.76 17.89
N ALA A 230 -16.99 -2.97 18.05
CA ALA A 230 -17.04 -1.61 18.55
C ALA A 230 -17.36 -0.54 17.46
N GLY A 231 -17.49 -0.93 16.19
CA GLY A 231 -17.73 0.02 15.10
C GLY A 231 -16.52 0.89 14.74
N LYS A 232 -15.30 0.39 14.99
CA LYS A 232 -14.03 1.14 14.90
C LYS A 232 -13.18 0.80 13.68
N CYS A 233 -13.74 0.17 12.65
CA CYS A 233 -13.05 0.01 11.38
C CYS A 233 -13.26 1.23 10.47
N TYR A 234 -12.26 1.51 9.64
CA TYR A 234 -12.28 2.63 8.71
C TYR A 234 -11.85 2.23 7.30
N GLY A 235 -12.13 3.09 6.33
CA GLY A 235 -11.57 3.04 4.99
C GLY A 235 -11.89 1.77 4.21
N GLY A 236 -10.91 1.33 3.42
CA GLY A 236 -11.02 0.21 2.50
C GLY A 236 -11.67 0.59 1.17
N ALA A 237 -11.15 0.03 0.07
CA ALA A 237 -11.65 0.23 -1.27
C ALA A 237 -13.16 -0.05 -1.44
N PRO A 238 -13.79 -1.03 -0.74
CA PRO A 238 -15.22 -1.24 -0.81
C PRO A 238 -16.09 -0.11 -0.30
N ARG A 239 -15.68 0.53 0.79
CA ARG A 239 -16.39 1.68 1.36
C ARG A 239 -16.15 2.93 0.53
N LEU A 240 -14.91 3.11 0.07
CA LEU A 240 -14.55 4.17 -0.85
C LEU A 240 -15.39 4.10 -2.13
N LYS A 241 -15.51 2.90 -2.73
CA LYS A 241 -16.33 2.66 -3.92
C LYS A 241 -17.78 3.04 -3.70
N TYR A 242 -18.35 2.67 -2.55
CA TYR A 242 -19.71 3.05 -2.20
C TYR A 242 -19.89 4.57 -2.17
N VAL A 243 -19.04 5.28 -1.43
CA VAL A 243 -19.13 6.75 -1.28
C VAL A 243 -18.87 7.47 -2.61
N VAL A 244 -17.86 7.04 -3.37
CA VAL A 244 -17.57 7.56 -4.71
C VAL A 244 -18.79 7.42 -5.63
N ASP A 245 -19.45 6.26 -5.60
CA ASP A 245 -20.65 6.04 -6.41
C ASP A 245 -21.83 6.94 -5.98
N GLN A 246 -22.00 7.23 -4.69
CA GLN A 246 -23.00 8.20 -4.21
C GLN A 246 -22.66 9.62 -4.67
N LEU A 247 -21.39 10.04 -4.48
CA LEU A 247 -20.91 11.36 -4.90
C LEU A 247 -21.11 11.59 -6.39
N ARG A 248 -20.83 10.55 -7.21
CA ARG A 248 -21.06 10.55 -8.66
C ARG A 248 -22.54 10.62 -9.00
N ALA A 249 -23.38 9.80 -8.34
CA ALA A 249 -24.83 9.76 -8.59
C ALA A 249 -25.52 11.09 -8.24
N ALA A 250 -25.04 11.80 -7.22
CA ALA A 250 -25.60 13.09 -6.84
C ALA A 250 -25.15 14.24 -7.76
N ALA A 251 -23.93 14.19 -8.30
CA ALA A 251 -23.48 15.14 -9.31
C ALA A 251 -24.14 14.89 -10.68
N ASP A 252 -24.47 13.63 -11.00
CA ASP A 252 -25.18 13.24 -12.23
C ASP A 252 -25.95 11.93 -12.10
N SER A 253 -27.09 11.84 -12.80
CA SER A 253 -27.72 10.56 -13.12
C SER A 253 -26.87 9.66 -14.06
N ASP A 254 -25.79 10.16 -14.69
CA ASP A 254 -24.98 9.39 -15.66
C ASP A 254 -23.50 9.86 -15.91
N ARG A 255 -22.70 10.18 -14.87
CA ARG A 255 -21.21 10.38 -14.92
C ARG A 255 -20.61 11.63 -15.65
N HIS A 256 -21.35 12.67 -16.02
CA HIS A 256 -20.82 13.73 -16.91
C HIS A 256 -20.12 14.94 -16.25
N LYS A 257 -20.26 15.15 -14.94
CA LYS A 257 -19.78 16.31 -14.17
C LYS A 257 -18.88 15.95 -12.99
N SER A 258 -18.55 14.68 -12.79
CA SER A 258 -17.62 14.24 -11.75
C SER A 258 -16.25 13.81 -12.29
N LEU A 259 -15.21 13.95 -11.46
CA LEU A 259 -13.84 13.54 -11.75
C LEU A 259 -13.22 12.90 -10.50
N LEU A 260 -12.71 11.67 -10.61
CA LEU A 260 -11.98 11.00 -9.52
C LEU A 260 -10.48 10.92 -9.86
N VAL A 261 -9.63 11.45 -8.98
CA VAL A 261 -8.18 11.51 -9.16
C VAL A 261 -7.43 11.08 -7.90
N ASP A 262 -6.19 10.65 -8.07
CA ASP A 262 -5.31 10.28 -6.96
C ASP A 262 -4.03 11.13 -6.95
N ALA A 263 -3.61 11.55 -5.77
CA ALA A 263 -2.44 12.40 -5.58
C ALA A 263 -1.15 11.62 -5.23
N GLY A 264 -1.08 10.30 -5.47
CA GLY A 264 0.15 9.50 -5.31
C GLY A 264 0.21 8.71 -4.00
N ASP A 265 1.25 7.89 -3.86
CA ASP A 265 1.48 6.97 -2.73
C ASP A 265 0.37 5.92 -2.56
N GLN A 266 0.08 5.22 -3.66
CA GLN A 266 -0.70 3.99 -3.64
C GLN A 266 0.15 2.79 -3.22
N PHE A 267 1.45 2.85 -3.52
CA PHE A 267 2.42 1.84 -3.15
C PHE A 267 2.72 1.84 -1.64
N GLN A 268 3.29 0.72 -1.19
CA GLN A 268 3.72 0.45 0.18
C GLN A 268 2.58 0.38 1.20
N GLY A 269 2.80 -0.20 2.38
CA GLY A 269 1.95 -0.01 3.56
C GLY A 269 1.28 -1.25 4.13
N THR A 270 0.89 -2.22 3.29
CA THR A 270 0.21 -3.45 3.74
C THR A 270 0.67 -4.68 2.96
N MET A 271 0.22 -5.86 3.40
CA MET A 271 0.47 -7.12 2.69
C MET A 271 -0.07 -7.16 1.26
N PHE A 272 -1.04 -6.31 0.88
CA PHE A 272 -1.47 -6.22 -0.51
C PHE A 272 -0.32 -5.79 -1.41
N PHE A 273 0.49 -4.81 -0.98
CA PHE A 273 1.67 -4.41 -1.74
C PHE A 273 2.80 -5.41 -1.59
N ASN A 274 3.10 -5.90 -0.39
CA ASN A 274 4.24 -6.81 -0.20
C ASN A 274 4.08 -8.15 -0.94
N TYR A 275 2.83 -8.58 -1.18
CA TYR A 275 2.55 -9.81 -1.92
C TYR A 275 2.39 -9.59 -3.44
N TYR A 276 1.68 -8.54 -3.87
CA TYR A 276 1.35 -8.31 -5.29
C TYR A 276 2.15 -7.20 -5.96
N TYR A 277 2.95 -6.46 -5.21
CA TYR A 277 3.52 -5.18 -5.61
C TYR A 277 2.40 -4.26 -6.13
N GLY A 278 2.59 -3.61 -7.29
CA GLY A 278 1.56 -2.75 -7.88
C GLY A 278 0.33 -3.47 -8.45
N LYS A 279 0.36 -4.81 -8.62
CA LYS A 279 -0.70 -5.51 -9.39
C LYS A 279 -2.07 -5.42 -8.73
N ALA A 280 -2.17 -5.68 -7.42
CA ALA A 280 -3.43 -5.56 -6.68
C ALA A 280 -3.96 -4.12 -6.73
N GLY A 281 -3.07 -3.13 -6.52
CA GLY A 281 -3.43 -1.72 -6.58
C GLY A 281 -4.00 -1.30 -7.93
N SER A 282 -3.38 -1.72 -9.04
CA SER A 282 -3.90 -1.39 -10.38
C SER A 282 -5.32 -1.90 -10.61
N GLN A 283 -5.65 -3.12 -10.14
CA GLN A 283 -6.98 -3.70 -10.26
C GLN A 283 -8.01 -2.93 -9.43
N VAL A 284 -7.64 -2.56 -8.20
CA VAL A 284 -8.49 -1.78 -7.28
C VAL A 284 -8.78 -0.40 -7.86
N LEU A 285 -7.74 0.32 -8.31
CA LEU A 285 -7.87 1.68 -8.88
C LEU A 285 -8.71 1.69 -10.16
N ASN A 286 -8.49 0.73 -11.07
CA ASN A 286 -9.31 0.57 -12.26
C ASN A 286 -10.79 0.31 -11.92
N THR A 287 -11.06 -0.51 -10.88
CA THR A 287 -12.43 -0.84 -10.45
C THR A 287 -13.13 0.34 -9.77
N LEU A 288 -12.39 1.17 -9.03
CA LEU A 288 -12.87 2.43 -8.47
C LEU A 288 -13.17 3.46 -9.58
N GLY A 289 -12.51 3.32 -10.73
CA GLY A 289 -12.69 4.17 -11.90
C GLY A 289 -12.01 5.52 -11.73
N TYR A 290 -10.77 5.52 -11.26
CA TYR A 290 -9.91 6.71 -11.31
C TYR A 290 -9.68 7.14 -12.76
N GLU A 291 -9.38 8.43 -12.94
CA GLU A 291 -9.22 9.02 -14.27
C GLU A 291 -7.88 9.71 -14.49
N ALA A 292 -7.14 9.95 -13.41
CA ALA A 292 -5.73 10.30 -13.42
C ALA A 292 -5.12 10.04 -12.03
N MET A 293 -3.81 9.81 -12.02
CA MET A 293 -3.00 9.72 -10.81
C MET A 293 -1.65 10.42 -11.04
N THR A 294 -1.07 11.06 -10.03
CA THR A 294 0.34 11.51 -10.09
C THR A 294 1.26 10.50 -9.39
N LEU A 295 2.56 10.58 -9.66
CA LEU A 295 3.57 9.84 -8.93
C LEU A 295 3.77 10.43 -7.53
N GLY A 296 3.74 9.57 -6.50
CA GLY A 296 4.30 9.83 -5.20
C GLY A 296 5.71 9.25 -5.04
N ASN A 297 6.29 9.39 -3.85
CA ASN A 297 7.64 8.92 -3.60
C ASN A 297 7.69 7.39 -3.44
N HIS A 298 6.65 6.76 -2.90
CA HIS A 298 6.64 5.30 -2.68
C HIS A 298 6.41 4.49 -3.96
N GLU A 299 5.98 5.12 -5.04
CA GLU A 299 5.91 4.48 -6.35
C GLU A 299 7.29 3.97 -6.85
N PHE A 300 8.39 4.52 -6.32
CA PHE A 300 9.77 4.16 -6.69
C PHE A 300 10.40 3.07 -5.79
N ASP A 301 9.78 2.71 -4.66
CA ASP A 301 10.38 1.85 -3.62
C ASP A 301 10.95 0.54 -4.19
N GLU A 302 10.17 -0.14 -5.03
CA GLU A 302 10.51 -1.46 -5.59
C GLU A 302 11.17 -1.37 -6.99
N GLY A 303 11.58 -0.16 -7.37
CA GLY A 303 12.32 0.11 -8.60
C GLY A 303 11.46 0.30 -9.85
N LEU A 304 12.11 0.79 -10.91
CA LEU A 304 11.44 1.28 -12.12
C LEU A 304 10.71 0.20 -12.93
N ASN A 305 11.13 -1.07 -12.82
CA ASN A 305 10.44 -2.18 -13.47
C ASN A 305 9.06 -2.44 -12.85
N VAL A 306 8.97 -2.47 -11.52
CA VAL A 306 7.70 -2.66 -10.81
C VAL A 306 6.76 -1.50 -11.08
N LEU A 307 7.29 -0.27 -11.08
CA LEU A 307 6.52 0.92 -11.43
C LEU A 307 6.03 0.87 -12.89
N SER A 308 6.88 0.47 -13.84
CA SER A 308 6.48 0.30 -15.24
C SER A 308 5.38 -0.75 -15.41
N GLU A 309 5.49 -1.91 -14.75
CA GLU A 309 4.43 -2.92 -14.76
C GLU A 309 3.11 -2.39 -14.20
N PHE A 310 3.17 -1.57 -13.14
CA PHE A 310 1.98 -0.95 -12.55
C PHE A 310 1.31 0.04 -13.51
N VAL A 311 2.08 0.97 -14.08
CA VAL A 311 1.56 1.99 -15.00
C VAL A 311 0.94 1.33 -16.23
N ALA A 312 1.56 0.28 -16.77
CA ALA A 312 1.03 -0.47 -17.91
C ALA A 312 -0.32 -1.16 -17.64
N LEU A 313 -0.66 -1.41 -16.36
CA LEU A 313 -1.93 -2.02 -15.95
C LEU A 313 -3.04 -1.00 -15.69
N LEU A 314 -2.73 0.30 -15.59
CA LEU A 314 -3.72 1.34 -15.35
C LEU A 314 -4.57 1.60 -16.61
N GLN A 315 -5.87 1.84 -16.40
CA GLN A 315 -6.81 2.20 -17.46
C GLN A 315 -6.96 3.73 -17.63
N PHE A 316 -6.14 4.48 -16.93
CA PHE A 316 -6.13 5.94 -16.89
C PHE A 316 -4.67 6.44 -16.86
N PRO A 317 -4.41 7.68 -17.30
CA PRO A 317 -3.05 8.20 -17.37
C PRO A 317 -2.44 8.44 -15.98
N MET A 318 -1.16 8.10 -15.87
CA MET A 318 -0.30 8.61 -14.81
C MET A 318 0.36 9.91 -15.30
N VAL A 319 0.08 11.01 -14.59
CA VAL A 319 0.62 12.33 -14.91
C VAL A 319 1.88 12.62 -14.09
N SER A 320 2.97 13.04 -14.74
CA SER A 320 4.19 13.49 -14.06
C SER A 320 5.00 14.39 -14.99
N ALA A 321 5.15 15.66 -14.59
CA ALA A 321 5.74 16.71 -15.42
C ALA A 321 7.18 17.05 -15.05
N ASN A 322 7.58 16.82 -13.80
CA ASN A 322 8.87 17.26 -13.27
C ASN A 322 9.84 16.11 -12.97
N VAL A 323 9.51 14.89 -13.40
CA VAL A 323 10.36 13.71 -13.20
C VAL A 323 10.91 13.25 -14.54
N ASP A 324 12.22 13.29 -14.69
CA ASP A 324 12.92 12.73 -15.84
C ASP A 324 13.42 11.33 -15.50
N ILE A 325 13.06 10.34 -16.32
CA ILE A 325 13.38 8.92 -16.09
C ILE A 325 14.20 8.42 -17.28
N GLU A 326 15.41 7.91 -17.03
CA GLU A 326 16.26 7.36 -18.12
C GLU A 326 15.77 5.99 -18.62
N PHE A 327 14.95 5.30 -17.82
CA PHE A 327 14.32 4.04 -18.21
C PHE A 327 13.16 4.27 -19.20
N GLU A 328 13.47 4.19 -20.49
CA GLU A 328 12.59 4.52 -21.61
C GLU A 328 11.21 3.84 -21.56
N GLU A 329 11.15 2.57 -21.13
CA GLU A 329 9.89 1.83 -21.07
C GLU A 329 8.89 2.48 -20.11
N LEU A 330 9.34 2.94 -18.94
CA LEU A 330 8.51 3.69 -18.01
C LEU A 330 8.29 5.14 -18.50
N ALA A 331 9.35 5.81 -18.96
CA ALA A 331 9.29 7.20 -19.39
C ALA A 331 8.23 7.42 -20.49
N SER A 332 8.13 6.49 -21.44
CA SER A 332 7.16 6.55 -22.55
C SER A 332 5.69 6.34 -22.12
N GLN A 333 5.45 5.82 -20.91
CA GLN A 333 4.10 5.59 -20.37
C GLN A 333 3.58 6.78 -19.54
N LEU A 334 4.47 7.63 -19.06
CA LEU A 334 4.13 8.82 -18.28
C LEU A 334 3.81 10.00 -19.21
N VAL A 335 2.86 10.83 -18.81
CA VAL A 335 2.54 12.06 -19.53
C VAL A 335 2.68 13.27 -18.60
N PRO A 336 3.19 14.43 -19.04
CA PRO A 336 3.31 15.59 -18.16
C PRO A 336 1.94 16.13 -17.72
N TYR A 337 0.94 15.99 -18.58
CA TYR A 337 -0.43 16.40 -18.30
C TYR A 337 -1.45 15.55 -19.06
N SER A 338 -2.69 15.57 -18.58
CA SER A 338 -3.83 14.93 -19.25
C SER A 338 -4.96 15.94 -19.45
N ILE A 339 -5.60 15.92 -20.63
CA ILE A 339 -6.77 16.76 -20.94
C ILE A 339 -8.05 15.95 -20.72
N ILE A 340 -8.85 16.38 -19.75
CA ILE A 340 -10.18 15.85 -19.51
C ILE A 340 -11.18 16.62 -20.37
N LYS A 341 -11.32 16.19 -21.63
CA LYS A 341 -12.08 16.90 -22.68
C LYS A 341 -13.50 17.28 -22.25
N ARG A 342 -14.22 16.40 -21.55
CA ARG A 342 -15.60 16.65 -21.09
C ARG A 342 -15.73 17.84 -20.12
N HIS A 343 -14.64 18.19 -19.44
CA HIS A 343 -14.58 19.32 -18.51
C HIS A 343 -13.86 20.55 -19.09
N ASN A 344 -13.31 20.44 -20.31
CA ASN A 344 -12.38 21.41 -20.88
C ASN A 344 -11.31 21.82 -19.86
N LEU A 345 -10.66 20.81 -19.28
CA LEU A 345 -9.79 20.90 -18.11
C LEU A 345 -8.50 20.12 -18.34
N ALA A 346 -7.40 20.61 -17.78
CA ALA A 346 -6.12 19.91 -17.78
C ALA A 346 -5.65 19.58 -16.36
N LEU A 347 -5.04 18.39 -16.23
CA LEU A 347 -4.40 17.88 -15.03
C LEU A 347 -2.90 17.82 -15.27
N ILE A 348 -2.10 18.53 -14.48
CA ILE A 348 -0.62 18.47 -14.50
C ILE A 348 -0.16 17.70 -13.27
N GLY A 349 0.71 16.70 -13.43
CA GLY A 349 1.24 15.92 -12.30
C GLY A 349 2.61 16.42 -11.85
N VAL A 350 2.86 16.50 -10.55
CA VAL A 350 4.18 16.79 -9.98
C VAL A 350 4.48 15.97 -8.74
N THR A 351 5.76 15.72 -8.50
CA THR A 351 6.29 14.94 -7.37
C THR A 351 7.39 15.73 -6.66
N THR A 352 7.50 15.63 -5.33
CA THR A 352 8.55 16.36 -4.58
C THR A 352 9.97 16.02 -5.08
N PRO A 353 10.83 17.03 -5.30
CA PRO A 353 12.25 16.81 -5.55
C PRO A 353 12.97 16.01 -4.47
N GLU A 354 12.43 16.01 -3.25
CA GLU A 354 12.97 15.28 -2.10
C GLU A 354 12.88 13.76 -2.27
N THR A 355 12.09 13.27 -3.23
CA THR A 355 11.98 11.83 -3.53
C THR A 355 13.34 11.18 -3.77
N ALA A 356 14.33 11.92 -4.30
CA ALA A 356 15.69 11.43 -4.45
C ALA A 356 16.31 10.93 -3.12
N GLU A 357 15.93 11.53 -1.99
CA GLU A 357 16.38 11.18 -0.64
C GLU A 357 15.38 10.33 0.15
N LEU A 358 14.11 10.29 -0.27
CA LEU A 358 13.03 9.58 0.43
C LEU A 358 12.75 8.19 -0.15
N ALA A 359 13.08 7.96 -1.42
CA ALA A 359 12.85 6.70 -2.10
C ALA A 359 14.15 5.98 -2.44
N ARG A 360 14.06 4.65 -2.55
CA ARG A 360 15.15 3.81 -3.08
C ARG A 360 15.10 3.81 -4.61
N ASN A 361 16.17 3.33 -5.23
CA ASN A 361 16.22 3.05 -6.67
C ASN A 361 16.01 4.28 -7.60
N THR A 362 16.32 5.48 -7.12
CA THR A 362 16.21 6.74 -7.86
C THR A 362 17.46 7.11 -8.66
N THR A 363 18.48 6.24 -8.74
CA THR A 363 19.77 6.51 -9.40
C THR A 363 19.63 7.00 -10.86
N PHE A 364 18.60 6.55 -11.56
CA PHE A 364 18.31 6.90 -12.97
C PHE A 364 17.11 7.84 -13.11
N VAL A 365 16.81 8.59 -12.06
CA VAL A 365 15.64 9.48 -11.99
C VAL A 365 16.09 10.86 -11.52
N THR A 366 15.75 11.90 -12.27
CA THR A 366 15.98 13.30 -11.88
C THR A 366 14.67 13.97 -11.55
N PHE A 367 14.59 14.58 -10.36
CA PHE A 367 13.42 15.33 -9.93
C PHE A 367 13.70 16.83 -10.02
N ASN A 368 12.99 17.50 -10.92
CA ASN A 368 13.20 18.90 -11.25
C ASN A 368 12.31 19.83 -10.41
N ASN A 369 12.71 21.11 -10.32
CA ASN A 369 11.87 22.16 -9.72
C ASN A 369 10.54 22.27 -10.52
N PRO A 370 9.38 22.07 -9.86
CA PRO A 370 8.09 22.02 -10.56
C PRO A 370 7.58 23.40 -11.01
N VAL A 371 7.95 24.50 -10.34
CA VAL A 371 7.43 25.86 -10.64
C VAL A 371 7.61 26.26 -12.11
N PRO A 372 8.83 26.28 -12.69
CA PRO A 372 9.02 26.69 -14.08
C PRO A 372 8.32 25.73 -15.07
N ILE A 373 8.17 24.46 -14.71
CA ILE A 373 7.54 23.44 -15.55
C ILE A 373 6.03 23.67 -15.60
N ILE A 374 5.38 23.85 -14.44
CA ILE A 374 3.94 24.10 -14.35
C ILE A 374 3.59 25.40 -15.10
N ASN A 375 4.33 26.49 -14.89
CA ASN A 375 4.05 27.76 -15.57
C ASN A 375 4.15 27.62 -17.10
N ARG A 376 5.19 26.93 -17.59
CA ARG A 376 5.37 26.65 -19.02
C ARG A 376 4.21 25.80 -19.57
N LEU A 377 3.84 24.72 -18.88
CA LEU A 377 2.78 23.82 -19.32
C LEU A 377 1.41 24.50 -19.28
N ALA A 378 1.12 25.28 -18.24
CA ALA A 378 -0.14 26.01 -18.13
C ALA A 378 -0.33 26.99 -19.29
N LYS A 379 0.73 27.73 -19.63
CA LYS A 379 0.76 28.61 -20.81
C LYS A 379 0.56 27.81 -22.11
N GLU A 380 1.31 26.73 -22.29
CA GLU A 380 1.23 25.87 -23.47
C GLU A 380 -0.19 25.29 -23.67
N ILE A 381 -0.80 24.80 -22.59
CA ILE A 381 -2.15 24.22 -22.61
C ILE A 381 -3.17 25.26 -23.05
N LYS A 382 -3.06 26.48 -22.53
CA LYS A 382 -3.93 27.59 -22.92
C LYS A 382 -3.76 27.97 -24.38
N GLU A 383 -2.52 28.12 -24.84
CA GLU A 383 -2.20 28.55 -26.22
C GLU A 383 -2.57 27.49 -27.26
N LYS A 384 -2.31 26.21 -26.99
CA LYS A 384 -2.53 25.12 -27.95
C LYS A 384 -3.94 24.55 -27.92
N HIS A 385 -4.58 24.51 -26.75
CA HIS A 385 -5.86 23.83 -26.57
C HIS A 385 -7.02 24.77 -26.19
N GLY A 386 -6.75 26.04 -25.88
CA GLY A 386 -7.79 26.96 -25.41
C GLY A 386 -8.35 26.59 -24.04
N ILE A 387 -7.63 25.78 -23.26
CA ILE A 387 -8.03 25.32 -21.94
C ILE A 387 -7.46 26.28 -20.89
N ASN A 388 -8.33 26.82 -20.04
CA ASN A 388 -7.98 27.73 -18.94
C ASN A 388 -8.33 27.17 -17.55
N ARG A 389 -8.97 26.00 -17.46
CA ARG A 389 -9.20 25.27 -16.21
C ARG A 389 -8.03 24.32 -15.99
N ILE A 390 -7.13 24.68 -15.10
CA ILE A 390 -5.88 23.95 -14.87
C ILE A 390 -5.82 23.53 -13.40
N ILE A 391 -5.65 22.24 -13.17
CA ILE A 391 -5.48 21.63 -11.86
C ILE A 391 -4.11 20.96 -11.83
N VAL A 392 -3.42 21.06 -10.69
CA VAL A 392 -2.19 20.32 -10.41
C VAL A 392 -2.51 19.16 -9.46
N LEU A 393 -2.14 17.94 -9.86
CA LEU A 393 -2.03 16.79 -8.96
C LEU A 393 -0.61 16.79 -8.40
N SER A 394 -0.47 16.99 -7.10
CA SER A 394 0.81 17.22 -6.44
C SER A 394 1.06 16.16 -5.37
N HIS A 395 2.26 15.59 -5.38
CA HIS A 395 2.76 14.79 -4.28
C HIS A 395 3.96 15.49 -3.63
N MET A 396 3.73 16.71 -3.14
CA MET A 396 4.78 17.56 -2.56
C MET A 396 4.65 17.82 -1.06
N GLY A 397 3.46 17.60 -0.48
CA GLY A 397 3.15 17.96 0.89
C GLY A 397 2.42 19.27 0.99
N TYR A 398 1.50 19.36 1.95
CA TYR A 398 0.53 20.45 2.09
C TYR A 398 1.16 21.83 2.17
N GLN A 399 2.25 21.97 2.92
CA GLN A 399 2.95 23.25 3.01
C GLN A 399 3.70 23.61 1.71
N ALA A 400 4.33 22.62 1.06
CA ALA A 400 4.92 22.84 -0.27
C ALA A 400 3.86 23.20 -1.32
N ASP A 401 2.66 22.61 -1.24
CA ASP A 401 1.52 22.93 -2.11
C ASP A 401 1.04 24.38 -1.89
N ILE A 402 1.01 24.86 -0.64
CA ILE A 402 0.72 26.26 -0.32
C ILE A 402 1.77 27.18 -0.92
N ASP A 403 3.06 26.85 -0.79
CA ASP A 403 4.14 27.69 -1.31
C ASP A 403 4.22 27.65 -2.84
N LEU A 404 3.87 26.52 -3.44
CA LEU A 404 3.64 26.38 -4.88
C LEU A 404 2.50 27.31 -5.32
N ALA A 405 1.33 27.26 -4.67
CA ALA A 405 0.19 28.11 -4.98
C ALA A 405 0.51 29.62 -4.94
N LYS A 406 1.38 30.05 -4.02
CA LYS A 406 1.84 31.45 -3.92
C LYS A 406 2.74 31.85 -5.09
N THR A 407 3.55 30.93 -5.62
CA THR A 407 4.69 31.23 -6.52
C THR A 407 4.42 31.00 -7.99
N LEU A 408 3.43 30.18 -8.34
CA LEU A 408 3.02 29.95 -9.75
C LEU A 408 2.57 31.24 -10.45
N ASP A 409 2.61 31.26 -11.78
CA ASP A 409 1.95 32.32 -12.55
C ASP A 409 0.41 32.16 -12.44
N PRO A 410 -0.38 33.24 -12.53
CA PRO A 410 -1.84 33.15 -12.56
C PRO A 410 -2.34 32.23 -13.68
N GLY A 411 -3.14 31.22 -13.33
CA GLY A 411 -3.70 30.28 -14.30
C GLY A 411 -3.95 28.87 -13.77
N VAL A 412 -3.30 28.48 -12.67
CA VAL A 412 -3.63 27.24 -11.93
C VAL A 412 -4.66 27.55 -10.86
N SER A 413 -5.79 26.86 -10.89
CA SER A 413 -6.94 27.19 -10.01
C SER A 413 -6.99 26.31 -8.77
N LEU A 414 -6.48 25.08 -8.85
CA LEU A 414 -6.53 24.09 -7.77
C LEU A 414 -5.26 23.22 -7.77
N ILE A 415 -4.78 22.93 -6.56
CA ILE A 415 -3.75 21.94 -6.28
C ILE A 415 -4.39 20.85 -5.40
N ILE A 416 -4.30 19.60 -5.83
CA ILE A 416 -4.74 18.41 -5.11
C ILE A 416 -3.48 17.70 -4.63
N GLY A 417 -3.22 17.77 -3.33
CA GLY A 417 -1.97 17.35 -2.70
C GLY A 417 -2.00 15.95 -2.10
N GLY A 418 -0.81 15.44 -1.80
CA GLY A 418 -0.53 14.25 -0.97
C GLY A 418 0.77 14.41 -0.17
N HIS A 419 1.42 13.30 0.17
CA HIS A 419 2.74 13.20 0.84
C HIS A 419 2.74 13.51 2.34
N SER A 420 2.23 14.69 2.71
CA SER A 420 2.22 15.14 4.10
C SER A 420 1.05 14.59 4.90
N HIS A 421 0.26 13.66 4.37
CA HIS A 421 -0.97 13.06 4.95
C HIS A 421 -1.87 14.06 5.69
N SER A 422 -1.93 15.31 5.20
CA SER A 422 -2.55 16.39 5.97
C SER A 422 -4.06 16.22 5.99
N TYR A 423 -4.63 16.26 7.20
CA TYR A 423 -6.08 16.33 7.36
C TYR A 423 -6.51 17.79 7.40
N LEU A 424 -7.41 18.16 6.49
CA LEU A 424 -7.98 19.50 6.39
C LEU A 424 -9.49 19.43 6.64
N SER A 425 -10.05 20.42 7.33
CA SER A 425 -11.49 20.48 7.61
C SER A 425 -12.10 21.80 7.16
N PRO A 426 -13.40 21.87 6.85
CA PRO A 426 -14.03 23.15 6.52
C PRO A 426 -13.99 24.16 7.69
N ASP A 427 -13.93 23.69 8.93
CA ASP A 427 -13.95 24.51 10.15
C ASP A 427 -12.80 24.11 11.10
N PRO A 428 -11.56 24.48 10.76
CA PRO A 428 -10.38 24.02 11.50
C PRO A 428 -10.33 24.49 12.95
N GLU A 429 -11.00 25.60 13.27
CA GLU A 429 -11.04 26.14 14.64
C GLU A 429 -11.86 25.27 15.59
N ASN A 430 -12.90 24.59 15.08
CA ASN A 430 -13.82 23.78 15.88
C ASN A 430 -13.72 22.27 15.58
N ASP A 431 -12.78 21.85 14.72
CA ASP A 431 -12.63 20.45 14.33
C ASP A 431 -12.03 19.60 15.48
N PRO A 432 -12.72 18.52 15.90
CA PRO A 432 -12.29 17.71 17.04
C PRO A 432 -11.04 16.88 16.75
N GLU A 433 -10.73 16.62 15.48
CA GLU A 433 -9.53 15.89 15.04
C GLU A 433 -8.33 16.83 14.83
N LYS A 434 -8.51 18.14 15.06
CA LYS A 434 -7.51 19.20 14.94
C LYS A 434 -6.86 19.20 13.57
N SER A 435 -7.67 19.45 12.54
CA SER A 435 -7.18 19.62 11.18
C SER A 435 -6.05 20.65 11.07
N GLU A 436 -5.09 20.39 10.17
CA GLU A 436 -3.92 21.22 9.92
C GLU A 436 -4.25 22.51 9.15
N GLY A 437 -5.44 22.59 8.56
CA GLY A 437 -5.88 23.78 7.84
C GLY A 437 -7.30 23.66 7.30
N ARG A 438 -7.71 24.72 6.61
CA ARG A 438 -9.06 24.82 6.04
C ARG A 438 -9.18 23.93 4.80
N TYR A 439 -10.35 23.32 4.59
CA TYR A 439 -10.70 22.62 3.36
C TYR A 439 -11.80 23.38 2.58
N PRO A 440 -11.54 23.82 1.34
CA PRO A 440 -10.22 24.01 0.76
C PRO A 440 -9.46 25.16 1.43
N THR A 441 -8.12 25.13 1.37
CA THR A 441 -7.29 26.27 1.74
C THR A 441 -7.17 27.19 0.53
N ILE A 442 -7.39 28.49 0.72
CA ILE A 442 -7.44 29.47 -0.36
C ILE A 442 -6.20 30.35 -0.27
N ILE A 443 -5.38 30.35 -1.32
CA ILE A 443 -4.10 31.04 -1.36
C ILE A 443 -4.14 32.14 -2.42
N GLU A 444 -3.83 33.37 -2.02
CA GLU A 444 -3.62 34.48 -2.95
C GLU A 444 -2.25 34.37 -3.61
N ASN A 445 -2.21 34.57 -4.94
CA ASN A 445 -0.96 34.58 -5.67
C ASN A 445 -0.04 35.73 -5.25
N ASN A 446 1.29 35.57 -5.35
CA ASN A 446 2.24 36.63 -5.00
C ASN A 446 2.30 37.77 -6.01
N THR A 447 2.11 37.47 -7.30
CA THR A 447 2.25 38.44 -8.40
C THR A 447 0.94 39.11 -8.78
N ASP A 448 -0.19 38.39 -8.69
CA ASP A 448 -1.53 38.91 -8.96
C ASP A 448 -2.49 38.52 -7.84
N LYS A 449 -2.71 39.44 -6.90
CA LYS A 449 -3.59 39.21 -5.73
C LYS A 449 -5.06 38.97 -6.10
N SER A 450 -5.47 39.22 -7.34
CA SER A 450 -6.81 38.88 -7.81
C SER A 450 -6.98 37.39 -8.16
N TRP A 451 -5.87 36.69 -8.42
CA TRP A 451 -5.89 35.24 -8.66
C TRP A 451 -5.72 34.47 -7.35
N ARG A 452 -6.59 33.49 -7.15
CA ARG A 452 -6.57 32.58 -5.99
C ARG A 452 -6.45 31.15 -6.44
N THR A 453 -5.58 30.41 -5.78
CA THR A 453 -5.38 28.98 -5.98
C THR A 453 -5.86 28.25 -4.74
N PHE A 454 -6.66 27.21 -4.95
CA PHE A 454 -7.21 26.37 -3.89
C PHE A 454 -6.26 25.20 -3.64
N VAL A 455 -6.10 24.75 -2.39
CA VAL A 455 -5.25 23.62 -2.00
C VAL A 455 -6.06 22.65 -1.15
N VAL A 456 -5.99 21.35 -1.48
CA VAL A 456 -6.72 20.30 -0.76
C VAL A 456 -5.89 19.03 -0.57
N GLN A 457 -6.12 18.32 0.54
CA GLN A 457 -5.65 16.97 0.84
C GLN A 457 -6.73 16.19 1.59
N SER A 458 -6.61 14.87 1.67
CA SER A 458 -7.58 13.96 2.28
C SER A 458 -6.97 12.95 3.25
N LYS A 459 -5.97 13.37 4.05
CA LYS A 459 -5.30 12.54 5.06
C LYS A 459 -4.53 11.35 4.41
N LYS A 460 -4.71 10.11 4.88
CA LYS A 460 -4.01 8.89 4.40
C LYS A 460 -4.92 7.66 4.46
N TRP A 461 -4.44 6.55 3.91
CA TRP A 461 -4.99 5.20 3.99
C TRP A 461 -6.36 5.00 3.33
N GLY A 462 -6.87 6.02 2.64
CA GLY A 462 -8.28 6.07 2.29
C GLY A 462 -9.18 6.09 3.53
N GLU A 463 -8.69 6.58 4.68
CA GLU A 463 -9.56 6.85 5.84
C GLU A 463 -10.58 7.94 5.49
N TYR A 464 -10.20 8.88 4.63
CA TYR A 464 -11.06 9.90 4.07
C TYR A 464 -11.05 9.86 2.56
N VAL A 465 -12.16 10.28 1.96
CA VAL A 465 -12.24 10.68 0.57
C VAL A 465 -12.56 12.16 0.49
N GLY A 466 -11.72 12.92 -0.19
CA GLY A 466 -11.96 14.34 -0.42
C GLY A 466 -12.98 14.55 -1.53
N TYR A 467 -13.91 15.50 -1.36
CA TYR A 467 -14.68 16.00 -2.49
C TYR A 467 -14.84 17.51 -2.47
N LEU A 468 -14.95 18.13 -3.65
CA LEU A 468 -15.34 19.53 -3.85
C LEU A 468 -16.36 19.64 -4.97
N ASP A 469 -17.35 20.51 -4.78
CA ASP A 469 -18.10 21.08 -5.89
C ASP A 469 -17.38 22.36 -6.32
N LEU A 470 -16.70 22.27 -7.46
CA LEU A 470 -15.95 23.35 -8.08
C LEU A 470 -16.89 24.20 -8.92
N VAL A 471 -16.71 25.52 -8.88
CA VAL A 471 -17.37 26.46 -9.79
C VAL A 471 -16.33 27.34 -10.43
N PHE A 472 -16.03 27.03 -11.70
CA PHE A 472 -15.12 27.83 -12.52
C PHE A 472 -15.85 29.01 -13.16
N ASP A 473 -15.22 30.18 -13.17
CA ASP A 473 -15.63 31.31 -13.99
C ASP A 473 -15.26 31.08 -15.48
N PRO A 474 -15.70 31.96 -16.41
CA PRO A 474 -15.34 31.84 -17.83
C PRO A 474 -13.82 31.92 -18.12
N ASN A 475 -13.03 32.50 -17.22
CA ASN A 475 -11.58 32.64 -17.34
C ASN A 475 -10.82 31.44 -16.75
N GLY A 476 -11.52 30.50 -16.12
CA GLY A 476 -10.95 29.31 -15.49
C GLY A 476 -10.53 29.51 -14.04
N ALA A 477 -10.82 30.65 -13.41
CA ALA A 477 -10.61 30.86 -11.98
C ALA A 477 -11.71 30.15 -11.16
N LEU A 478 -11.38 29.66 -9.96
CA LEU A 478 -12.39 29.15 -9.04
C LEU A 478 -13.05 30.30 -8.28
N THR A 479 -14.37 30.20 -8.11
CA THR A 479 -15.18 31.19 -7.38
C THR A 479 -15.41 30.79 -5.93
N ASP A 480 -15.93 31.72 -5.12
CA ASP A 480 -16.30 31.50 -3.71
C ASP A 480 -17.50 30.56 -3.52
N LEU A 481 -18.18 30.18 -4.61
CA LEU A 481 -19.20 29.12 -4.58
C LEU A 481 -18.56 27.71 -4.48
N THR A 482 -17.25 27.61 -4.65
CA THR A 482 -16.51 26.35 -4.52
C THR A 482 -16.45 25.91 -3.07
N GLY A 483 -16.83 24.67 -2.79
CA GLY A 483 -16.84 24.13 -1.44
C GLY A 483 -16.93 22.61 -1.40
N GLY A 484 -16.76 22.03 -0.22
CA GLY A 484 -16.76 20.59 -0.02
C GLY A 484 -16.14 20.22 1.31
N LYS A 485 -15.90 18.93 1.52
CA LYS A 485 -15.24 18.42 2.72
C LYS A 485 -14.65 17.03 2.46
N PRO A 486 -13.64 16.60 3.22
CA PRO A 486 -13.32 15.18 3.33
C PRO A 486 -14.46 14.42 4.03
N ILE A 487 -14.77 13.23 3.53
CA ILE A 487 -15.73 12.30 4.14
C ILE A 487 -14.93 11.19 4.79
N ARG A 488 -15.02 11.07 6.11
CA ARG A 488 -14.44 9.94 6.84
C ARG A 488 -15.19 8.66 6.49
N LEU A 489 -14.47 7.62 6.11
CA LEU A 489 -15.02 6.34 5.72
C LEU A 489 -15.18 5.43 6.96
N THR A 490 -16.20 5.68 7.76
CA THR A 490 -16.50 4.94 9.01
C THR A 490 -17.26 3.63 8.78
N GLN A 491 -17.24 2.73 9.75
CA GLN A 491 -17.78 1.37 9.60
C GLN A 491 -19.26 1.30 9.22
N ASP A 492 -20.07 2.29 9.62
CA ASP A 492 -21.49 2.42 9.32
C ASP A 492 -21.78 2.70 7.84
N ILE A 493 -20.79 3.17 7.07
CA ILE A 493 -20.91 3.29 5.63
C ILE A 493 -20.85 1.89 4.99
N PRO A 494 -21.83 1.53 4.14
CA PRO A 494 -21.84 0.25 3.42
C PRO A 494 -20.60 0.02 2.56
N GLN A 495 -20.28 -1.25 2.34
CA GLN A 495 -19.23 -1.69 1.43
C GLN A 495 -19.85 -2.13 0.10
N ASP A 496 -19.28 -1.69 -1.03
CA ASP A 496 -19.66 -2.18 -2.35
C ASP A 496 -19.37 -3.69 -2.46
N PRO A 497 -20.36 -4.55 -2.76
CA PRO A 497 -20.21 -5.99 -2.70
C PRO A 497 -19.31 -6.57 -3.79
N VAL A 498 -19.17 -5.89 -4.93
CA VAL A 498 -18.37 -6.37 -6.07
C VAL A 498 -16.88 -6.23 -5.73
N ILE A 499 -16.48 -5.03 -5.33
CA ILE A 499 -15.08 -4.80 -4.95
C ILE A 499 -14.75 -5.45 -3.60
N ARG A 500 -15.71 -5.61 -2.66
CA ARG A 500 -15.51 -6.41 -1.44
C ARG A 500 -15.04 -7.82 -1.78
N LYS A 501 -15.75 -8.50 -2.69
CA LYS A 501 -15.37 -9.83 -3.15
C LYS A 501 -13.97 -9.84 -3.78
N MET A 502 -13.62 -8.81 -4.55
CA MET A 502 -12.28 -8.67 -5.12
C MET A 502 -11.21 -8.57 -4.03
N ILE A 503 -11.42 -7.75 -3.00
CA ILE A 503 -10.48 -7.64 -1.88
C ILE A 503 -10.35 -8.97 -1.13
N ASP A 504 -11.45 -9.70 -0.90
CA ASP A 504 -11.41 -11.02 -0.27
C ASP A 504 -10.60 -12.03 -1.09
N ASP A 505 -10.77 -12.03 -2.42
CA ASP A 505 -10.01 -12.88 -3.33
C ASP A 505 -8.51 -12.54 -3.35
N LEU A 506 -8.19 -11.24 -3.37
CA LEU A 506 -6.81 -10.76 -3.32
C LEU A 506 -6.14 -11.09 -1.98
N ARG A 507 -6.88 -10.99 -0.87
CA ARG A 507 -6.35 -11.22 0.48
C ARG A 507 -6.07 -12.70 0.78
N ARG A 508 -6.89 -13.60 0.22
CA ARG A 508 -6.86 -15.05 0.51
C ARG A 508 -5.46 -15.70 0.56
N PRO A 509 -4.50 -15.41 -0.34
CA PRO A 509 -3.21 -16.09 -0.35
C PRO A 509 -2.31 -15.79 0.84
N PHE A 510 -2.52 -14.68 1.56
CA PHE A 510 -1.71 -14.29 2.70
C PHE A 510 -2.51 -14.14 4.00
N ASP A 511 -3.82 -14.38 3.97
CA ASP A 511 -4.72 -14.14 5.12
C ASP A 511 -4.39 -15.01 6.33
N GLU A 512 -4.11 -16.30 6.11
CA GLU A 512 -3.81 -17.25 7.20
C GLU A 512 -2.56 -16.85 7.97
N GLU A 513 -1.45 -16.58 7.26
CA GLU A 513 -0.21 -16.16 7.90
C GLU A 513 -0.32 -14.73 8.47
N GLY A 514 -0.99 -13.83 7.75
CA GLY A 514 -1.19 -12.45 8.18
C GLY A 514 -1.94 -12.33 9.51
N ARG A 515 -2.95 -13.17 9.74
CA ARG A 515 -3.76 -13.20 10.99
C ARG A 515 -3.09 -13.93 12.15
N ARG A 516 -1.94 -14.58 11.94
CA ARG A 516 -1.27 -15.33 12.99
C ARG A 516 -0.88 -14.38 14.14
N VAL A 517 -1.38 -14.66 15.33
CA VAL A 517 -1.06 -13.88 16.53
C VAL A 517 0.39 -14.14 16.94
N VAL A 518 1.12 -13.05 17.19
CA VAL A 518 2.54 -13.06 17.59
C VAL A 518 2.76 -12.59 19.03
N GLY A 519 1.76 -11.95 19.65
CA GLY A 519 1.78 -11.55 21.05
C GLY A 519 0.58 -10.69 21.42
N ILE A 520 0.65 -10.03 22.57
CA ILE A 520 -0.41 -9.19 23.12
C ILE A 520 0.14 -7.79 23.46
N ALA A 521 -0.55 -6.75 23.01
CA ALA A 521 -0.35 -5.38 23.47
C ALA A 521 -1.30 -5.06 24.63
N SER A 522 -0.75 -4.62 25.76
CA SER A 522 -1.54 -4.27 26.96
C SER A 522 -2.20 -2.89 26.86
N ASP A 523 -1.64 -2.02 26.02
CA ASP A 523 -2.01 -0.62 25.84
C ASP A 523 -2.03 -0.25 24.35
N ASP A 524 -2.62 0.90 24.01
CA ASP A 524 -2.56 1.45 22.67
C ASP A 524 -1.21 2.15 22.44
N PHE A 525 -0.44 1.65 21.48
CA PHE A 525 0.79 2.23 20.98
C PHE A 525 0.47 3.16 19.79
N LYS A 526 0.52 4.46 20.04
CA LYS A 526 0.22 5.47 19.02
C LYS A 526 1.41 5.67 18.08
N GLU A 527 1.12 5.76 16.78
CA GLU A 527 2.04 6.30 15.77
C GLU A 527 2.05 7.82 15.91
N LEU A 528 3.16 8.36 16.41
CA LEU A 528 3.34 9.78 16.73
C LEU A 528 4.50 10.37 15.92
N SER A 529 4.81 9.81 14.74
CA SER A 529 6.02 10.14 13.99
C SER A 529 6.15 11.62 13.64
N ARG A 530 5.02 12.32 13.59
CA ARG A 530 4.88 13.74 13.26
C ARG A 530 4.78 14.68 14.45
N LEU A 531 4.66 14.14 15.66
CA LEU A 531 4.75 14.97 16.86
C LEU A 531 6.21 15.18 17.20
N LEU A 532 6.72 16.36 16.85
CA LEU A 532 8.08 16.79 17.17
C LEU A 532 8.37 16.59 18.66
N ASN A 533 9.58 16.10 18.95
CA ASN A 533 10.12 15.94 20.30
C ASN A 533 9.29 15.05 21.24
N SER A 534 8.35 14.26 20.72
CA SER A 534 7.58 13.30 21.51
C SER A 534 8.25 11.93 21.49
N GLU A 535 8.40 11.32 22.67
CA GLU A 535 8.78 9.91 22.77
C GLU A 535 7.68 9.06 22.10
N MET A 536 8.06 8.21 21.14
CA MET A 536 7.15 7.33 20.42
C MET A 536 7.44 5.88 20.84
N PRO A 537 6.67 5.32 21.80
CA PRO A 537 6.95 4.00 22.39
C PRO A 537 7.08 2.89 21.35
N ILE A 538 6.26 2.92 20.30
CA ILE A 538 6.32 1.97 19.19
C ILE A 538 7.60 2.09 18.36
N GLY A 539 8.13 3.30 18.22
CA GLY A 539 9.42 3.54 17.57
C GLY A 539 10.57 3.01 18.42
N HIS A 540 10.53 3.25 19.73
CA HIS A 540 11.50 2.67 20.66
C HIS A 540 11.46 1.15 20.72
N MET A 541 10.26 0.55 20.72
CA MET A 541 10.09 -0.91 20.60
C MET A 541 10.71 -1.43 19.29
N THR A 542 10.48 -0.72 18.18
CA THR A 542 11.06 -1.09 16.88
C THR A 542 12.59 -1.01 16.90
N SER A 543 13.16 0.06 17.48
CA SER A 543 14.61 0.19 17.67
C SER A 543 15.18 -0.92 18.57
N ASP A 544 14.48 -1.29 19.64
CA ASP A 544 14.89 -2.40 20.52
C ASP A 544 14.87 -3.73 19.76
N ALA A 545 13.83 -3.99 18.98
CA ALA A 545 13.71 -5.19 18.14
C ALA A 545 14.89 -5.30 17.14
N TYR A 546 15.32 -4.20 16.54
CA TYR A 546 16.46 -4.20 15.61
C TYR A 546 17.79 -4.43 16.32
N VAL A 547 17.99 -3.83 17.49
CA VAL A 547 19.16 -4.10 18.33
C VAL A 547 19.22 -5.58 18.67
N GLU A 548 18.12 -6.19 19.14
CA GLU A 548 18.07 -7.61 19.46
C GLU A 548 18.35 -8.51 18.26
N LEU A 549 17.86 -8.14 17.06
CA LEU A 549 18.14 -8.91 15.85
C LEU A 549 19.63 -8.86 15.48
N CYS A 550 20.24 -7.67 15.49
CA CYS A 550 21.65 -7.51 15.17
C CYS A 550 22.57 -8.10 16.24
N ASP A 551 22.21 -7.98 17.52
CA ASP A 551 22.91 -8.59 18.65
C ASP A 551 22.79 -10.12 18.66
N ASN A 552 21.90 -10.72 17.88
CA ASN A 552 21.89 -12.18 17.72
C ASN A 552 22.62 -12.64 16.45
N ASN A 553 23.17 -11.73 15.65
CA ASN A 553 23.79 -12.05 14.37
C ASN A 553 25.32 -12.24 14.49
N PRO A 554 25.87 -13.44 14.26
CA PRO A 554 27.31 -13.72 14.41
C PRO A 554 28.20 -12.92 13.45
N ASP A 555 27.68 -12.48 12.29
CA ASP A 555 28.43 -11.72 11.29
C ASP A 555 28.58 -10.24 11.68
N VAL A 556 27.78 -9.75 12.64
CA VAL A 556 27.86 -8.39 13.19
C VAL A 556 28.95 -8.28 14.28
N TYR A 557 29.35 -9.41 14.87
CA TYR A 557 30.13 -9.42 16.11
C TYR A 557 31.64 -9.22 15.94
N SER A 558 32.16 -8.29 16.75
CA SER A 558 33.47 -8.40 17.39
C SER A 558 33.25 -8.46 18.92
N GLU A 559 34.15 -9.07 19.69
CA GLU A 559 34.04 -9.24 21.17
C GLU A 559 33.90 -7.91 21.98
N SER A 560 33.83 -6.75 21.32
CA SER A 560 33.88 -5.41 21.90
C SER A 560 32.61 -4.57 21.70
N SER A 561 31.59 -5.08 20.99
CA SER A 561 30.49 -4.26 20.48
C SER A 561 29.41 -3.96 21.53
N ILE A 562 29.22 -2.69 21.88
CA ILE A 562 27.97 -2.22 22.51
C ILE A 562 26.98 -1.99 21.37
N VAL A 563 25.90 -2.77 21.32
CA VAL A 563 24.84 -2.60 20.32
C VAL A 563 23.81 -1.59 20.84
N ALA A 564 23.70 -0.48 20.14
CA ALA A 564 22.67 0.54 20.32
C ALA A 564 21.88 0.67 19.00
N GLY A 565 20.76 1.39 19.00
CA GLY A 565 19.92 1.55 17.83
C GLY A 565 19.53 3.00 17.58
N ILE A 566 19.55 3.39 16.30
CA ILE A 566 19.03 4.68 15.82
C ILE A 566 18.15 4.42 14.62
N PHE A 567 16.92 4.91 14.69
CA PHE A 567 15.91 4.77 13.67
C PHE A 567 15.12 6.08 13.51
N ASN A 568 14.54 6.30 12.34
CA ASN A 568 13.80 7.50 12.00
C ASN A 568 12.29 7.26 12.22
N SER A 569 11.56 8.22 12.76
CA SER A 569 10.14 8.02 13.08
C SER A 569 9.29 7.76 11.84
N GLY A 570 9.68 8.32 10.69
CA GLY A 570 9.00 8.12 9.41
C GLY A 570 8.99 6.66 8.95
N GLY A 571 9.89 5.82 9.46
CA GLY A 571 9.87 4.38 9.20
C GLY A 571 8.78 3.63 9.96
N VAL A 572 8.25 4.16 11.07
CA VAL A 572 7.07 3.57 11.74
C VAL A 572 5.81 4.03 11.01
N ARG A 573 5.11 3.09 10.38
CA ARG A 573 3.96 3.40 9.52
C ARG A 573 2.62 3.10 10.14
N SER A 574 2.54 2.32 11.22
CA SER A 574 1.29 1.96 11.90
C SER A 574 1.47 2.00 13.41
N GLY A 575 0.38 2.28 14.12
CA GLY A 575 0.26 2.05 15.55
C GLY A 575 -0.04 0.58 15.87
N LEU A 576 -0.15 0.27 17.17
CA LEU A 576 -0.76 -0.98 17.67
C LEU A 576 -1.86 -0.62 18.65
N TYR A 577 -3.02 -1.27 18.54
CA TYR A 577 -4.07 -1.16 19.54
C TYR A 577 -3.94 -2.28 20.57
N LYS A 578 -4.44 -2.02 21.78
CA LYS A 578 -4.52 -3.02 22.83
C LYS A 578 -5.23 -4.27 22.31
N GLY A 579 -4.63 -5.45 22.58
CA GLY A 579 -5.20 -6.74 22.20
C GLY A 579 -4.18 -7.66 21.55
N ASN A 580 -4.66 -8.60 20.75
CA ASN A 580 -3.81 -9.49 19.98
C ASN A 580 -3.05 -8.70 18.91
N VAL A 581 -1.75 -8.95 18.81
CA VAL A 581 -0.90 -8.42 17.75
C VAL A 581 -0.63 -9.54 16.74
N THR A 582 -0.79 -9.25 15.46
CA THR A 582 -0.65 -10.20 14.35
C THR A 582 0.59 -9.94 13.49
N VAL A 583 0.88 -10.85 12.56
CA VAL A 583 1.91 -10.64 11.54
C VAL A 583 1.60 -9.44 10.66
N ASN A 584 0.34 -9.25 10.27
CA ASN A 584 -0.08 -8.09 9.48
C ASN A 584 0.17 -6.78 10.22
N ASP A 585 -0.01 -6.74 11.54
CA ASP A 585 0.30 -5.56 12.35
C ASP A 585 1.81 -5.26 12.34
N ALA A 586 2.66 -6.28 12.52
CA ALA A 586 4.11 -6.09 12.45
C ALA A 586 4.58 -5.59 11.07
N ILE A 587 3.93 -6.05 9.99
CA ILE A 587 4.19 -5.57 8.62
C ILE A 587 3.66 -4.15 8.44
N ALA A 588 2.48 -3.81 8.96
CA ALA A 588 1.96 -2.45 8.89
C ALA A 588 2.84 -1.45 9.66
N ILE A 589 3.50 -1.86 10.76
CA ILE A 589 4.46 -1.03 11.49
C ILE A 589 5.66 -0.69 10.62
N MET A 590 6.24 -1.69 9.94
CA MET A 590 7.41 -1.52 9.06
C MET A 590 7.20 -2.27 7.74
N PRO A 591 6.49 -1.66 6.77
CA PRO A 591 6.04 -2.35 5.56
C PRO A 591 7.12 -2.47 4.49
N PHE A 592 8.20 -1.70 4.62
CA PHE A 592 9.26 -1.61 3.62
C PHE A 592 10.04 -2.91 3.42
N SER A 593 10.55 -3.09 2.20
CA SER A 593 11.47 -4.17 1.82
C SER A 593 12.90 -3.98 2.34
N SER A 594 13.18 -2.84 2.95
CA SER A 594 14.44 -2.51 3.59
C SER A 594 14.84 -3.54 4.66
N LEU A 595 16.14 -3.76 4.79
CA LEU A 595 16.69 -4.75 5.72
C LEU A 595 17.25 -4.08 6.96
N VAL A 596 17.09 -4.72 8.12
CA VAL A 596 17.77 -4.29 9.35
C VAL A 596 19.27 -4.45 9.13
N ALA A 597 20.03 -3.42 9.49
CA ALA A 597 21.46 -3.34 9.26
C ALA A 597 22.19 -2.86 10.50
N ALA A 598 23.41 -3.35 10.71
CA ALA A 598 24.32 -2.87 11.73
C ALA A 598 25.44 -2.05 11.07
N VAL A 599 25.61 -0.80 11.51
CA VAL A 599 26.68 0.09 11.05
C VAL A 599 27.76 0.23 12.12
N ASN A 600 29.03 0.28 11.70
CA ASN A 600 30.14 0.57 12.60
C ASN A 600 30.57 2.04 12.45
N ILE A 601 30.46 2.81 13.53
CA ILE A 601 30.79 4.25 13.55
C ILE A 601 31.56 4.64 14.80
N THR A 602 32.36 5.71 14.71
CA THR A 602 33.03 6.28 15.88
C THR A 602 32.03 6.99 16.78
N GLY A 603 32.36 7.12 18.07
CA GLY A 603 31.55 7.91 19.00
C GLY A 603 31.38 9.37 18.54
N GLU A 604 32.40 9.94 17.91
CA GLU A 604 32.31 11.28 17.32
C GLU A 604 31.27 11.33 16.19
N GLN A 605 31.29 10.37 15.26
CA GLN A 605 30.32 10.31 14.17
C GLN A 605 28.90 10.03 14.70
N LEU A 606 28.75 9.20 15.73
CA LEU A 606 27.49 8.94 16.41
C LEU A 606 26.90 10.23 17.03
N ILE A 607 27.70 10.98 17.78
CA ILE A 607 27.29 12.26 18.38
C ILE A 607 26.88 13.25 17.29
N LYS A 608 27.68 13.37 16.21
CA LYS A 608 27.37 14.24 15.07
C LYS A 608 26.07 13.85 14.37
N SER A 609 25.83 12.54 14.18
CA SER A 609 24.63 12.01 13.54
C SER A 609 23.37 12.32 14.36
N VAL A 610 23.38 12.00 15.66
CA VAL A 610 22.26 12.29 16.56
C VAL A 610 22.03 13.80 16.66
N GLY A 611 23.11 14.58 16.82
CA GLY A 611 23.04 16.03 16.91
C GLY A 611 22.50 16.69 15.64
N GLN A 612 22.88 16.18 14.46
CA GLN A 612 22.37 16.64 13.17
C GLN A 612 20.86 16.42 13.07
N VAL A 613 20.40 15.19 13.29
CA VAL A 613 18.98 14.88 13.17
C VAL A 613 18.17 15.70 14.17
N LEU A 614 18.60 15.80 15.43
CA LEU A 614 17.89 16.63 16.42
C LEU A 614 17.80 18.10 15.99
N ARG A 615 18.91 18.68 15.52
CA ARG A 615 19.01 20.08 15.08
C ARG A 615 18.12 20.36 13.87
N ASP A 616 18.20 19.51 12.86
CA ASP A 616 17.52 19.74 11.59
C ASP A 616 16.01 19.41 11.73
N ASN A 617 15.65 18.49 12.63
CA ASN A 617 14.27 18.14 12.98
C ASN A 617 13.52 19.24 13.76
N THR A 618 14.20 20.18 14.43
CA THR A 618 13.52 21.34 15.06
C THR A 618 13.20 22.49 14.13
N SER A 619 13.67 22.44 12.90
CA SER A 619 13.54 23.55 11.97
C SER A 619 13.04 23.08 10.61
N ILE A 620 11.99 22.25 10.63
CA ILE A 620 11.02 22.31 9.54
C ILE A 620 10.22 23.60 9.73
N ARG A 621 10.90 24.68 9.36
CA ARG A 621 10.41 25.62 8.37
C ARG A 621 8.94 25.37 8.00
N PRO A 622 8.01 26.16 8.56
CA PRO A 622 6.69 26.35 7.98
C PRO A 622 6.73 26.77 6.50
N ASP A 623 7.91 26.98 5.91
CA ASP A 623 8.20 27.36 4.53
C ASP A 623 8.79 26.24 3.64
N SER A 624 9.05 25.02 4.14
CA SER A 624 9.79 24.01 3.34
C SER A 624 9.04 22.74 2.95
N GLY A 625 7.85 22.45 3.49
CA GLY A 625 7.09 21.25 3.08
C GLY A 625 7.60 19.90 3.60
N LEU A 626 8.67 19.88 4.41
CA LEU A 626 9.31 18.66 4.89
C LEU A 626 8.40 17.87 5.86
N VAL A 627 8.45 16.54 5.77
CA VAL A 627 7.88 15.63 6.78
C VAL A 627 8.89 15.48 7.93
N ALA A 628 8.47 15.77 9.16
CA ALA A 628 9.32 15.65 10.35
C ALA A 628 9.73 14.20 10.63
N SER A 629 11.02 14.01 10.90
CA SER A 629 11.59 12.71 11.26
C SER A 629 12.26 12.80 12.63
N THR A 630 11.61 12.25 13.66
CA THR A 630 12.13 12.20 15.03
C THR A 630 12.95 10.94 15.26
N LEU A 631 13.97 11.03 16.10
CA LEU A 631 14.81 9.88 16.41
C LEU A 631 14.08 8.87 17.30
N GLN A 632 14.28 7.59 17.01
CA GLN A 632 13.87 6.46 17.83
C GLN A 632 15.13 5.73 18.27
N LEU A 633 15.37 5.71 19.58
CA LEU A 633 16.63 5.26 20.16
C LEU A 633 16.48 3.91 20.84
N ALA A 634 17.50 3.05 20.78
CA ALA A 634 17.67 1.86 21.61
C ALA A 634 19.07 1.83 22.22
N GLY A 635 19.17 1.50 23.52
CA GLY A 635 20.46 1.57 24.23
C GLY A 635 21.09 2.97 24.32
N LEU A 636 20.39 4.04 23.92
CA LEU A 636 20.85 5.43 23.90
C LEU A 636 19.89 6.35 24.66
N LYS A 637 20.44 7.43 25.22
CA LYS A 637 19.67 8.60 25.70
C LYS A 637 20.29 9.89 25.21
N ALA A 638 19.48 10.75 24.61
CA ALA A 638 19.88 12.07 24.15
C ALA A 638 19.18 13.16 24.96
N SER A 639 19.95 14.13 25.46
CA SER A 639 19.43 15.38 25.98
C SER A 639 19.79 16.54 25.05
N PHE A 640 18.86 17.45 24.82
CA PHE A 640 19.05 18.59 23.94
C PHE A 640 18.41 19.85 24.51
N LYS A 641 18.89 21.02 24.10
CA LYS A 641 18.27 22.32 24.39
C LYS A 641 17.90 23.03 23.09
N VAL A 642 16.98 23.99 23.18
CA VAL A 642 16.68 24.90 22.05
C VAL A 642 17.59 26.11 22.16
N ASP A 643 18.40 26.34 21.13
CA ASP A 643 19.18 27.57 20.97
C ASP A 643 18.23 28.75 20.75
N GLN A 644 18.33 29.78 21.60
CA GLN A 644 17.36 30.88 21.61
C GLN A 644 17.50 31.83 20.41
N ASP A 645 18.68 31.92 19.81
CA ASP A 645 18.93 32.82 18.69
C ASP A 645 18.48 32.20 17.36
N THR A 646 18.70 30.88 17.21
CA THR A 646 18.43 30.16 15.96
C THR A 646 17.13 29.35 16.00
N GLY A 647 16.57 29.09 17.17
CA GLY A 647 15.42 28.20 17.38
C GLY A 647 15.75 26.71 17.14
N LYS A 648 17.02 26.35 16.95
CA LYS A 648 17.46 25.00 16.63
C LYS A 648 17.82 24.21 17.89
N ASN A 649 17.58 22.90 17.86
CA ASN A 649 18.08 21.99 18.87
C ASN A 649 19.60 21.89 18.84
N VAL A 650 20.17 21.80 20.04
CA VAL A 650 21.59 21.53 20.28
C VAL A 650 21.66 20.33 21.21
N LEU A 651 22.33 19.27 20.75
CA LEU A 651 22.61 18.09 21.57
C LEU A 651 23.55 18.48 22.72
N GLU A 652 23.09 18.27 23.96
CA GLU A 652 23.86 18.54 25.18
C GLU A 652 24.61 17.30 25.65
N GLN A 653 23.95 16.14 25.64
CA GLN A 653 24.55 14.88 26.07
C GLN A 653 23.98 13.70 25.28
N LEU A 654 24.88 12.79 24.90
CA LEU A 654 24.52 11.47 24.41
C LEU A 654 25.09 10.41 25.36
N LEU A 655 24.21 9.64 25.97
CA LEU A 655 24.54 8.52 26.84
C LEU A 655 24.27 7.21 26.11
N ILE A 656 25.11 6.22 26.37
CA ILE A 656 24.95 4.85 25.87
C ILE A 656 24.91 3.88 27.05
N LYS A 657 24.06 2.86 26.93
CA LYS A 657 23.94 1.77 27.90
C LYS A 657 25.03 0.74 27.65
N ASN A 658 25.86 0.44 28.64
CA ASN A 658 26.87 -0.61 28.52
C ASN A 658 26.31 -2.00 28.90
N SER A 659 27.15 -3.04 28.75
CA SER A 659 26.82 -4.43 29.08
C SER A 659 26.43 -4.66 30.55
N ASN A 660 26.88 -3.79 31.46
CA ASN A 660 26.49 -3.81 32.88
C ASN A 660 25.20 -3.01 33.15
N THR A 661 24.46 -2.65 32.10
CA THR A 661 23.20 -1.88 32.14
C THR A 661 23.32 -0.45 32.68
N THR A 662 24.54 0.09 32.83
CA THR A 662 24.76 1.46 33.29
C THR A 662 24.89 2.43 32.12
N TRP A 663 24.41 3.66 32.31
CA TRP A 663 24.47 4.74 31.33
C TRP A 663 25.79 5.51 31.47
N THR A 664 26.55 5.61 30.40
CA THR A 664 27.81 6.38 30.36
C THR A 664 27.83 7.31 29.15
N PRO A 665 28.49 8.48 29.20
CA PRO A 665 28.70 9.31 28.03
C PRO A 665 29.34 8.53 26.88
N VAL A 666 28.90 8.81 25.65
CA VAL A 666 29.55 8.29 24.44
C VAL A 666 31.00 8.81 24.38
N ASP A 667 31.95 7.89 24.24
CA ASP A 667 33.37 8.19 24.08
C ASP A 667 33.67 8.42 22.60
N MET A 668 34.08 9.64 22.26
CA MET A 668 34.30 10.04 20.87
C MET A 668 35.30 9.15 20.11
N SER A 669 36.27 8.56 20.83
CA SER A 669 37.35 7.77 20.26
C SER A 669 37.02 6.28 20.08
N LYS A 670 35.92 5.80 20.69
CA LYS A 670 35.52 4.39 20.62
C LYS A 670 34.68 4.11 19.38
N GLN A 671 34.74 2.86 18.92
CA GLN A 671 33.84 2.33 17.90
C GLN A 671 32.57 1.79 18.55
N TYR A 672 31.45 2.01 17.87
CA TYR A 672 30.13 1.55 18.26
C TYR A 672 29.46 0.85 17.09
N THR A 673 28.70 -0.19 17.40
CA THR A 673 27.84 -0.88 16.43
C THR A 673 26.41 -0.39 16.65
N ILE A 674 25.84 0.26 15.62
CA ILE A 674 24.50 0.84 15.68
C ILE A 674 23.56 0.07 14.76
N ALA A 675 22.54 -0.54 15.34
CA ALA A 675 21.43 -1.14 14.61
C ALA A 675 20.53 -0.05 14.02
N THR A 676 20.18 -0.23 12.75
CA THR A 676 19.33 0.66 11.96
C THR A 676 18.72 -0.18 10.82
N PHE A 677 18.34 0.43 9.71
CA PHE A 677 18.01 -0.27 8.47
C PHE A 677 18.79 0.32 7.29
N ASP A 678 19.01 -0.52 6.28
CA ASP A 678 19.90 -0.26 5.14
C ASP A 678 19.64 1.08 4.43
N PHE A 679 18.39 1.47 4.26
CA PHE A 679 17.99 2.79 3.75
C PHE A 679 18.68 3.94 4.51
N LEU A 680 18.67 3.92 5.84
CA LEU A 680 19.35 4.94 6.64
C LEU A 680 20.86 4.79 6.59
N ALA A 681 21.38 3.56 6.61
CA ALA A 681 22.81 3.30 6.49
C ALA A 681 23.41 3.84 5.17
N GLU A 682 22.59 3.87 4.11
CA GLU A 682 22.90 4.47 2.80
C GLU A 682 22.83 6.01 2.81
N GLY A 683 22.57 6.64 3.95
CA GLY A 683 22.57 8.09 4.14
C GLY A 683 21.26 8.77 3.77
N LYS A 684 20.18 8.01 3.62
CA LYS A 684 18.84 8.54 3.33
C LYS A 684 18.18 9.14 4.57
N ASP A 685 17.15 9.94 4.36
CA ASP A 685 16.48 10.76 5.40
C ASP A 685 17.48 11.64 6.19
N ASN A 686 18.60 12.01 5.55
CA ASN A 686 19.74 12.70 6.16
C ASN A 686 20.26 12.04 7.45
N MET A 687 20.07 10.73 7.58
CA MET A 687 20.57 9.93 8.68
C MET A 687 22.04 9.59 8.48
N PHE A 688 22.77 9.55 9.59
CA PHE A 688 24.22 9.41 9.66
C PHE A 688 24.99 10.59 9.05
N TYR A 689 25.81 11.22 9.88
CA TYR A 689 26.64 12.35 9.47
C TYR A 689 27.69 11.90 8.44
N LYS A 690 27.74 12.63 7.32
CA LYS A 690 28.76 12.48 6.28
C LYS A 690 29.32 13.84 5.86
N ASP A 691 30.62 13.89 5.59
CA ASP A 691 31.33 15.04 5.03
C ASP A 691 32.56 14.55 4.23
N GLU A 692 33.53 15.43 3.94
CA GLU A 692 34.77 15.03 3.24
C GLU A 692 35.64 14.05 4.06
N VAL A 693 35.47 14.01 5.38
CA VAL A 693 36.24 13.19 6.32
C VAL A 693 35.48 11.91 6.68
N TYR A 694 34.19 12.02 6.96
CA TYR A 694 33.29 10.96 7.36
C TYR A 694 32.51 10.46 6.15
N LYS A 695 32.89 9.28 5.65
CA LYS A 695 32.10 8.54 4.66
C LYS A 695 30.91 7.86 5.34
N LEU A 696 29.94 7.45 4.52
CA LEU A 696 28.87 6.56 4.98
C LEU A 696 29.47 5.25 5.49
N PRO A 697 28.93 4.71 6.60
CA PRO A 697 29.46 3.49 7.19
C PRO A 697 29.18 2.29 6.29
N GLU A 698 30.13 1.36 6.25
CA GLU A 698 29.83 0.00 5.81
C GLU A 698 28.84 -0.64 6.80
N TYR A 699 27.96 -1.48 6.28
CA TYR A 699 26.94 -2.13 7.08
C TYR A 699 26.87 -3.63 6.83
N VAL A 700 26.46 -4.35 7.87
CA VAL A 700 26.15 -5.78 7.82
C VAL A 700 24.64 -5.95 7.94
N VAL A 701 24.04 -6.72 7.04
CA VAL A 701 22.61 -7.02 7.08
C VAL A 701 22.32 -8.00 8.22
N CYS A 702 21.44 -7.60 9.13
CA CYS A 702 21.02 -8.41 10.27
C CYS A 702 19.82 -9.31 9.94
N GLY A 703 18.89 -8.83 9.09
CA GLY A 703 17.69 -9.57 8.70
C GLY A 703 16.51 -8.66 8.32
N LYS A 704 15.29 -9.17 8.42
CA LYS A 704 14.08 -8.45 8.00
C LYS A 704 13.42 -7.71 9.17
N PRO A 705 12.93 -6.46 8.97
CA PRO A 705 12.30 -5.69 10.03
C PRO A 705 11.06 -6.33 10.65
N ALA A 706 10.12 -6.80 9.84
CA ALA A 706 8.91 -7.45 10.34
C ALA A 706 9.25 -8.69 11.19
N SER A 707 10.26 -9.46 10.80
CA SER A 707 10.75 -10.60 11.59
C SER A 707 11.32 -10.16 12.93
N ALA A 708 12.11 -9.07 12.96
CA ALA A 708 12.63 -8.50 14.21
C ALA A 708 11.50 -8.11 15.17
N ILE A 709 10.50 -7.40 14.65
CA ILE A 709 9.33 -6.95 15.43
C ILE A 709 8.53 -8.15 15.95
N ILE A 710 8.24 -9.14 15.09
CA ILE A 710 7.51 -10.35 15.46
C ILE A 710 8.22 -11.10 16.59
N GLU A 711 9.54 -11.29 16.46
CA GLU A 711 10.31 -12.01 17.46
C GLU A 711 10.38 -11.25 18.80
N HIS A 712 10.61 -9.92 18.73
CA HIS A 712 10.63 -9.05 19.90
C HIS A 712 9.30 -9.11 20.66
N ILE A 713 8.17 -8.97 19.96
CA ILE A 713 6.84 -9.02 20.56
C ILE A 713 6.58 -10.41 21.15
N SER A 714 6.93 -11.49 20.43
CA SER A 714 6.75 -12.86 20.92
C SER A 714 7.54 -13.15 22.20
N ARG A 715 8.76 -12.60 22.34
CA ARG A 715 9.61 -12.79 23.52
C ARG A 715 9.16 -11.94 24.71
N ASN A 716 8.61 -10.76 24.46
CA ASN A 716 8.25 -9.77 25.48
C ASN A 716 6.73 -9.68 25.74
N SER A 717 5.93 -10.59 25.19
CA SER A 717 4.47 -10.57 25.36
C SER A 717 4.05 -10.91 26.80
N PRO A 718 3.12 -10.15 27.42
CA PRO A 718 2.47 -8.97 26.85
C PRO A 718 3.35 -7.71 26.91
N ILE A 719 3.39 -6.94 25.83
CA ILE A 719 4.11 -5.66 25.77
C ILE A 719 3.24 -4.51 26.32
N SER A 720 3.84 -3.48 26.91
CA SER A 720 3.15 -2.29 27.42
C SER A 720 3.89 -1.01 27.04
N VAL A 721 3.17 0.10 26.85
CA VAL A 721 3.77 1.40 26.48
C VAL A 721 4.85 1.83 27.47
N LYS A 722 4.64 1.57 28.77
CA LYS A 722 5.57 1.94 29.85
C LYS A 722 6.95 1.30 29.69
N ASP A 723 7.04 0.15 29.01
CA ASP A 723 8.30 -0.58 28.83
C ASP A 723 9.23 0.18 27.87
N TYR A 724 8.66 1.05 27.03
CA TYR A 724 9.36 1.80 25.98
C TYR A 724 9.35 3.33 26.19
N SER A 725 8.54 3.84 27.12
CA SER A 725 8.50 5.25 27.56
C SER A 725 9.51 5.56 28.68
N ASN A 726 10.80 5.60 28.34
CA ASN A 726 11.89 5.68 29.33
C ASN A 726 12.71 6.98 29.25
N ASN A 727 12.12 8.05 28.70
CA ASN A 727 12.76 9.34 28.48
C ASN A 727 14.08 9.18 27.71
N ARG A 728 14.04 8.48 26.56
CA ARG A 728 15.24 8.31 25.74
C ARG A 728 15.66 9.60 25.03
N ILE A 729 14.74 10.54 24.84
CA ILE A 729 14.99 11.85 24.24
C ILE A 729 14.39 12.91 25.18
N ILE A 730 15.20 13.86 25.64
CA ILE A 730 14.82 14.83 26.68
C ILE A 730 15.19 16.25 26.25
N LEU A 731 14.20 17.15 26.22
CA LEU A 731 14.44 18.60 26.19
C LEU A 731 14.85 19.06 27.59
N VAL A 732 16.07 19.59 27.73
CA VAL A 732 16.54 20.22 28.97
C VAL A 732 16.18 21.70 28.99
N SER A 733 15.71 22.16 30.16
CA SER A 733 15.24 23.53 30.41
C SER A 733 16.37 24.53 30.53
#